data_AF-G5AZ20-F1
#
_entry.id   AF-G5AZ20-F1
#
_cell.length_a   1.000
_cell.length_b   1.000
_cell.length_c   1.000
_cell.angle_alpha   90.00
_cell.angle_beta   90.00
_cell.angle_gamma   90.00
#
_symmetry.space_group_name_H-M   'P 1'
#
loop_
_entity.id
_entity.type
_entity.pdbx_description
1 polymer ?
#
loop_
_entity_poly.entity_id
_entity_poly.type
_entity_poly.pdbx_seq_one_letter_code
_entity_poly.pdbx_strand_id
1 'polypeptide(L)'
;MGLMPLTKEVAKGSIGRGVLPAVELAIEQIRNESLLRPYFLDLRLYDTECDNAKGLKAFYDAIKYGPNHLMVFGGVCPSVTSIIAESLQGWNLVQLSFAATTPVLADKKKYPYFFRTVPSDNAVNPAILKLLKHYHWRRVGTLTQDVQRFSEVRNDLTGVLYGEDIEISDTESFSNDPCTSVKKLKGNDVRIILGQFDQNMAAKVFCCAYEENMFGSKYQWIIPGWYEPSWWEQVRTKANSSRCLRKNLLAAMEGYIGVDFEPLSSKQIKTISGKTPQQYEREYNSKRSGVGPSKFHGYAYDGIWVIAKTLQRTMETLHASSRHQRIQDFNYTDHTLGRIILSAMNETNFFGVTGQVVFRNGERMGTIKFTQFQVIKAVNQAQQNSEEEKSIFEDSREVKVGEYNAVADTLEIINDTIRFQGSEPPKDKTIILEQLRKISLPLYSILSALTILGMIMASAFLFFNIKNRNQKLIKMSSPYMNNLIILGGMLSYASIFLFGLDGSFVSEKTFETLCTVRTWILTVGYTTAFGAMFAKTWRVHAIFKNVKMKKKIIKDQKLLVIVGGMLLIDLCILICWQAVDPLRRTVERYSMEGCTQHPSEQADVWLWLLSLTPWPLCHYQASSYGFSGPFHPQLWPPYHSSENPDNLALSKMTSTKKSGEGSGEWNKPGVDRDRSCRMEMEGVLEPDSGRPPVPDPAGRDISIRPLLEHCENTHMTIWLGIVYAYKGLLMLFGCFLAWETRNVSIPALNDSKYIGMSVYNVGIMCIIGAAVSFLTRDQPNVQFCIVALVIIFCSTITLCLVFVPKLITLRTNPDAATQNKRLQITRNQKKEDSKTSTSVTSVNQASTSRLEGLQSENHRLRMKITELDKDLEEVTMQLQDTPEKTTYIKQNHYQELNDILNLGNFTESTDGGKAILKNHLDQNPQLQWSTTEPSRTCKDPIEDINSPEHIQRRLSLQLPILHHAYLPSIGGVDASCVSPCVSPTASPRHRHVPPSFRVMVSGL
;
A
#
# COMPACT_ATOMS: atom_id res chain seq x y z
N MET A 1 -52.29 -27.85 30.79
CA MET A 1 -51.17 -27.86 31.75
C MET A 1 -50.26 -26.67 31.45
N GLY A 2 -49.82 -25.90 32.44
CA GLY A 2 -48.91 -24.76 32.29
C GLY A 2 -47.59 -25.01 33.01
N LEU A 3 -46.46 -24.92 32.30
CA LEU A 3 -45.11 -25.22 32.83
C LEU A 3 -44.19 -24.01 32.69
N MET A 4 -43.81 -23.39 33.82
CA MET A 4 -42.92 -22.22 33.84
C MET A 4 -42.25 -22.06 35.21
N PRO A 5 -41.05 -21.45 35.30
CA PRO A 5 -40.41 -21.15 36.57
C PRO A 5 -41.19 -20.06 37.34
N LEU A 6 -41.54 -20.31 38.61
CA LEU A 6 -42.31 -19.37 39.45
C LEU A 6 -41.52 -18.86 40.67
N THR A 7 -40.66 -19.71 41.26
CA THR A 7 -39.79 -19.35 42.40
C THR A 7 -38.96 -18.07 42.17
N LYS A 8 -38.58 -17.41 43.27
CA LYS A 8 -37.66 -16.26 43.27
C LYS A 8 -36.18 -16.67 43.23
N GLU A 9 -35.85 -17.89 43.62
CA GLU A 9 -34.48 -18.41 43.74
C GLU A 9 -33.81 -18.62 42.37
N VAL A 10 -34.60 -18.95 41.36
CA VAL A 10 -34.16 -19.16 39.99
C VAL A 10 -34.25 -17.85 39.22
N ALA A 11 -33.14 -17.39 38.64
CA ALA A 11 -33.06 -16.11 37.91
C ALA A 11 -34.14 -15.94 36.81
N LYS A 12 -34.52 -17.04 36.15
CA LYS A 12 -35.57 -17.06 35.11
C LYS A 12 -37.01 -17.10 35.65
N GLY A 13 -37.22 -17.26 36.95
CA GLY A 13 -38.55 -17.14 37.58
C GLY A 13 -39.14 -15.72 37.55
N SER A 14 -38.32 -14.73 37.18
CA SER A 14 -38.78 -13.40 36.74
C SER A 14 -39.66 -13.47 35.49
N ILE A 15 -39.32 -14.33 34.52
CA ILE A 15 -40.02 -14.46 33.23
C ILE A 15 -41.44 -15.00 33.45
N GLY A 16 -41.59 -16.08 34.24
CA GLY A 16 -42.89 -16.68 34.55
C GLY A 16 -43.80 -15.68 35.27
N ARG A 17 -43.34 -15.12 36.39
CA ARG A 17 -44.09 -14.09 37.14
C ARG A 17 -44.44 -12.87 36.29
N GLY A 18 -43.57 -12.46 35.37
CA GLY A 18 -43.81 -11.32 34.48
C GLY A 18 -44.80 -11.56 33.34
N VAL A 19 -45.13 -12.82 32.99
CA VAL A 19 -46.16 -13.12 31.96
C VAL A 19 -47.53 -13.50 32.53
N LEU A 20 -47.62 -13.93 33.79
CA LEU A 20 -48.91 -14.31 34.41
C LEU A 20 -50.00 -13.23 34.29
N PRO A 21 -49.75 -11.92 34.56
CA PRO A 21 -50.77 -10.88 34.39
C PRO A 21 -51.33 -10.77 32.97
N ALA A 22 -50.52 -11.07 31.94
CA ALA A 22 -50.97 -11.09 30.55
C ALA A 22 -51.83 -12.32 30.23
N VAL A 23 -51.48 -13.47 30.79
CA VAL A 23 -52.25 -14.72 30.66
C VAL A 23 -53.61 -14.60 31.36
N GLU A 24 -53.65 -13.99 32.55
CA GLU A 24 -54.89 -13.67 33.27
C GLU A 24 -55.82 -12.76 32.44
N LEU A 25 -55.31 -11.65 31.91
CA LEU A 25 -56.06 -10.72 31.06
C LEU A 25 -56.65 -11.41 29.81
N ALA A 26 -55.93 -12.36 29.20
CA ALA A 26 -56.44 -13.13 28.07
C ALA A 26 -57.58 -14.08 28.49
N ILE A 27 -57.44 -14.80 29.61
CA ILE A 27 -58.46 -15.74 30.11
C ILE A 27 -59.72 -14.99 30.59
N GLU A 28 -59.56 -13.86 31.26
CA GLU A 28 -60.66 -12.95 31.65
C GLU A 28 -61.45 -12.49 30.41
N GLN A 29 -60.74 -12.09 29.35
CA GLN A 29 -61.38 -11.60 28.12
C GLN A 29 -62.11 -12.70 27.34
N ILE A 30 -61.48 -13.87 27.11
CA ILE A 30 -62.09 -15.00 26.38
C ILE A 30 -63.33 -15.53 27.11
N ARG A 31 -63.36 -15.45 28.45
CA ARG A 31 -64.52 -15.79 29.29
C ARG A 31 -65.68 -14.82 29.06
N ASN A 32 -65.41 -13.52 29.07
CA ASN A 32 -66.42 -12.48 28.83
C ASN A 32 -67.02 -12.57 27.41
N GLU A 33 -66.17 -12.82 26.40
CA GLU A 33 -66.60 -13.01 25.02
C GLU A 33 -67.34 -14.34 24.77
N SER A 34 -67.39 -15.25 25.75
CA SER A 34 -68.13 -16.53 25.66
C SER A 34 -67.71 -17.44 24.49
N LEU A 35 -66.48 -17.30 23.99
CA LEU A 35 -66.03 -17.88 22.72
C LEU A 35 -66.12 -19.42 22.64
N LEU A 36 -66.10 -20.12 23.77
CA LEU A 36 -65.92 -21.57 23.86
C LEU A 36 -67.14 -22.32 24.42
N ARG A 37 -68.33 -21.70 24.48
CA ARG A 37 -69.54 -22.34 25.03
C ARG A 37 -69.80 -23.72 24.41
N PRO A 38 -70.11 -24.76 25.21
CA PRO A 38 -70.44 -24.73 26.65
C PRO A 38 -69.23 -24.76 27.61
N TYR A 39 -68.00 -24.78 27.10
CA TYR A 39 -66.77 -24.97 27.89
C TYR A 39 -66.13 -23.65 28.34
N PHE A 40 -65.15 -23.74 29.25
CA PHE A 40 -64.29 -22.65 29.71
C PHE A 40 -62.83 -23.11 29.79
N LEU A 41 -61.89 -22.16 29.80
CA LEU A 41 -60.45 -22.46 29.98
C LEU A 41 -60.06 -22.45 31.46
N ASP A 42 -59.35 -23.49 31.88
CA ASP A 42 -58.69 -23.62 33.19
C ASP A 42 -57.19 -23.87 32.97
N LEU A 43 -56.33 -23.05 33.59
CA LEU A 43 -54.88 -23.13 33.47
C LEU A 43 -54.25 -23.57 34.79
N ARG A 44 -53.99 -24.87 34.92
CA ARG A 44 -53.22 -25.44 36.03
C ARG A 44 -51.73 -25.18 35.82
N LEU A 45 -51.14 -24.39 36.72
CA LEU A 45 -49.72 -24.02 36.74
C LEU A 45 -48.91 -25.01 37.58
N TYR A 46 -47.72 -25.35 37.09
CA TYR A 46 -46.75 -26.21 37.77
C TYR A 46 -45.35 -25.57 37.61
N ASP A 47 -44.62 -25.42 38.72
CA ASP A 47 -43.24 -24.90 38.67
C ASP A 47 -42.30 -25.98 38.12
N THR A 48 -41.30 -25.56 37.35
CA THR A 48 -40.23 -26.43 36.83
C THR A 48 -38.86 -26.07 37.38
N GLU A 49 -38.73 -24.90 38.03
CA GLU A 49 -37.48 -24.32 38.52
C GLU A 49 -36.33 -24.26 37.48
N CYS A 50 -36.65 -24.47 36.19
CA CYS A 50 -35.67 -24.70 35.13
C CYS A 50 -34.71 -25.88 35.34
N ASP A 51 -35.00 -26.79 36.28
CA ASP A 51 -34.25 -28.03 36.48
C ASP A 51 -34.90 -29.21 35.75
N ASN A 52 -34.08 -30.13 35.26
CA ASN A 52 -34.52 -31.28 34.47
C ASN A 52 -35.28 -32.30 35.34
N ALA A 53 -34.83 -32.58 36.57
CA ALA A 53 -35.45 -33.56 37.44
C ALA A 53 -36.75 -33.01 38.06
N LYS A 54 -36.72 -31.77 38.56
CA LYS A 54 -37.92 -31.07 39.08
C LYS A 54 -38.97 -30.87 38.00
N GLY A 55 -38.59 -30.40 36.81
CA GLY A 55 -39.50 -30.20 35.68
C GLY A 55 -40.15 -31.49 35.19
N LEU A 56 -39.39 -32.58 35.10
CA LEU A 56 -39.94 -33.88 34.68
C LEU A 56 -40.81 -34.52 35.78
N LYS A 57 -40.46 -34.35 37.07
CA LYS A 57 -41.33 -34.74 38.19
C LYS A 57 -42.65 -33.98 38.16
N ALA A 58 -42.61 -32.65 38.02
CA ALA A 58 -43.81 -31.81 37.96
C ALA A 58 -44.72 -32.21 36.79
N PHE A 59 -44.15 -32.55 35.62
CA PHE A 59 -44.90 -33.09 34.49
C PHE A 59 -45.56 -34.45 34.82
N TYR A 60 -44.82 -35.41 35.38
CA TYR A 60 -45.40 -36.72 35.75
C TYR A 60 -46.46 -36.62 36.85
N ASP A 61 -46.25 -35.80 37.89
CA ASP A 61 -47.25 -35.56 38.93
C ASP A 61 -48.52 -34.91 38.32
N ALA A 62 -48.38 -33.99 37.36
CA ALA A 62 -49.49 -33.35 36.67
C ALA A 62 -50.27 -34.30 35.75
N ILE A 63 -49.62 -35.31 35.15
CA ILE A 63 -50.30 -36.38 34.39
C ILE A 63 -50.95 -37.41 35.34
N LYS A 64 -50.33 -37.70 36.48
CA LYS A 64 -50.74 -38.78 37.40
C LYS A 64 -51.84 -38.38 38.40
N TYR A 65 -51.80 -37.15 38.90
CA TYR A 65 -52.71 -36.64 39.94
C TYR A 65 -53.53 -35.41 39.50
N GLY A 66 -53.23 -34.84 38.33
CA GLY A 66 -53.97 -33.72 37.76
C GLY A 66 -55.26 -34.14 37.04
N PRO A 67 -56.05 -33.16 36.55
CA PRO A 67 -57.18 -33.43 35.68
C PRO A 67 -56.71 -33.93 34.30
N ASN A 68 -57.66 -34.37 33.47
CA ASN A 68 -57.41 -34.65 32.06
C ASN A 68 -56.92 -33.37 31.34
N HIS A 69 -55.69 -33.40 30.81
CA HIS A 69 -55.05 -32.26 30.18
C HIS A 69 -55.04 -32.40 28.65
N LEU A 70 -55.56 -31.41 27.92
CA LEU A 70 -55.61 -31.45 26.45
C LEU A 70 -54.30 -30.96 25.79
N MET A 71 -53.64 -29.96 26.41
CA MET A 71 -52.49 -29.25 25.85
C MET A 71 -51.51 -28.82 26.93
N VAL A 72 -50.25 -28.65 26.54
CA VAL A 72 -49.16 -28.10 27.36
C VAL A 72 -48.85 -26.67 26.90
N PHE A 73 -48.79 -25.72 27.84
CA PHE A 73 -48.45 -24.33 27.58
C PHE A 73 -47.20 -23.92 28.36
N GLY A 74 -46.29 -23.20 27.70
CA GLY A 74 -45.01 -22.80 28.28
C GLY A 74 -43.85 -23.74 27.93
N GLY A 75 -42.92 -23.89 28.86
CA GLY A 75 -41.54 -24.26 28.56
C GLY A 75 -40.71 -23.02 28.24
N VAL A 76 -40.07 -22.45 29.28
CA VAL A 76 -39.20 -21.25 29.21
C VAL A 76 -37.72 -21.63 29.15
N CYS A 77 -37.36 -22.78 29.70
CA CYS A 77 -35.97 -23.23 29.82
C CYS A 77 -35.66 -24.35 28.82
N PRO A 78 -34.69 -24.17 27.90
CA PRO A 78 -34.49 -25.07 26.76
C PRO A 78 -34.34 -26.55 27.11
N SER A 79 -33.56 -26.90 28.14
CA SER A 79 -33.29 -28.29 28.53
C SER A 79 -34.56 -29.04 28.93
N VAL A 80 -35.32 -28.50 29.89
CA VAL A 80 -36.60 -29.06 30.34
C VAL A 80 -37.60 -29.08 29.17
N THR A 81 -37.58 -28.04 28.33
CA THR A 81 -38.51 -27.90 27.20
C THR A 81 -38.26 -28.96 26.13
N SER A 82 -37.00 -29.26 25.78
CA SER A 82 -36.69 -30.31 24.79
C SER A 82 -37.04 -31.70 25.30
N ILE A 83 -36.70 -32.02 26.55
CA ILE A 83 -37.01 -33.33 27.17
C ILE A 83 -38.52 -33.59 27.15
N ILE A 84 -39.32 -32.59 27.54
CA ILE A 84 -40.79 -32.71 27.51
C ILE A 84 -41.29 -32.79 26.06
N ALA A 85 -40.84 -31.91 25.17
CA ALA A 85 -41.31 -31.84 23.78
C ALA A 85 -41.05 -33.11 22.96
N GLU A 86 -39.94 -33.81 23.20
CA GLU A 86 -39.62 -35.10 22.57
C GLU A 86 -40.59 -36.21 23.05
N SER A 87 -40.91 -36.20 24.34
CA SER A 87 -41.73 -37.23 25.00
C SER A 87 -43.23 -37.14 24.68
N LEU A 88 -43.73 -35.99 24.20
CA LEU A 88 -45.17 -35.71 23.95
C LEU A 88 -45.87 -36.76 23.07
N GLN A 89 -45.12 -37.42 22.18
CA GLN A 89 -45.65 -38.43 21.26
C GLN A 89 -46.34 -39.59 21.99
N GLY A 90 -45.88 -39.93 23.21
CA GLY A 90 -46.46 -40.99 24.04
C GLY A 90 -47.79 -40.64 24.72
N TRP A 91 -48.17 -39.36 24.75
CA TRP A 91 -49.41 -38.88 25.38
C TRP A 91 -50.34 -38.11 24.41
N ASN A 92 -49.99 -38.04 23.13
CA ASN A 92 -50.72 -37.28 22.09
C ASN A 92 -50.97 -35.80 22.44
N LEU A 93 -50.09 -35.20 23.25
CA LEU A 93 -50.22 -33.83 23.73
C LEU A 93 -49.54 -32.83 22.80
N VAL A 94 -50.24 -31.73 22.49
CA VAL A 94 -49.65 -30.59 21.76
C VAL A 94 -49.05 -29.59 22.76
N GLN A 95 -47.83 -29.11 22.51
CA GLN A 95 -47.17 -28.07 23.32
C GLN A 95 -47.03 -26.75 22.56
N LEU A 96 -47.38 -25.65 23.23
CA LEU A 96 -47.15 -24.29 22.76
C LEU A 96 -46.25 -23.51 23.74
N SER A 97 -45.01 -23.19 23.33
CA SER A 97 -44.10 -22.31 24.08
C SER A 97 -44.22 -20.84 23.64
N PHE A 98 -44.03 -19.93 24.59
CA PHE A 98 -43.97 -18.48 24.37
C PHE A 98 -42.56 -17.89 24.57
N ALA A 99 -41.54 -18.70 24.89
CA ALA A 99 -40.21 -18.20 25.29
C ALA A 99 -39.00 -19.06 24.86
N ALA A 100 -39.20 -20.28 24.35
CA ALA A 100 -38.09 -21.14 23.92
C ALA A 100 -37.64 -20.78 22.48
N THR A 101 -36.63 -19.92 22.34
CA THR A 101 -36.13 -19.43 21.03
C THR A 101 -35.09 -20.34 20.35
N THR A 102 -34.53 -21.32 21.08
CA THR A 102 -33.43 -22.18 20.60
C THR A 102 -33.74 -22.87 19.26
N PRO A 103 -32.81 -22.88 18.28
CA PRO A 103 -33.08 -23.42 16.95
C PRO A 103 -33.30 -24.94 16.93
N VAL A 104 -32.73 -25.69 17.89
CA VAL A 104 -32.83 -27.17 17.96
C VAL A 104 -34.28 -27.68 17.98
N LEU A 105 -35.23 -26.90 18.50
CA LEU A 105 -36.67 -27.25 18.56
C LEU A 105 -37.41 -27.13 17.21
N ALA A 106 -36.73 -26.72 16.14
CA ALA A 106 -37.29 -26.70 14.78
C ALA A 106 -37.39 -28.11 14.15
N ASP A 107 -36.60 -29.10 14.59
CA ASP A 107 -36.60 -30.44 14.01
C ASP A 107 -37.89 -31.22 14.29
N LYS A 108 -38.81 -31.23 13.31
CA LYS A 108 -40.09 -31.96 13.39
C LYS A 108 -40.00 -33.48 13.27
N LYS A 109 -38.81 -34.04 13.05
CA LYS A 109 -38.59 -35.50 13.20
C LYS A 109 -38.54 -35.89 14.68
N LYS A 110 -38.03 -34.99 15.54
CA LYS A 110 -37.94 -35.18 17.00
C LYS A 110 -39.12 -34.54 17.74
N TYR A 111 -39.53 -33.34 17.33
CA TYR A 111 -40.50 -32.50 18.03
C TYR A 111 -41.78 -32.23 17.19
N PRO A 112 -42.52 -33.26 16.71
CA PRO A 112 -43.66 -33.07 15.80
C PRO A 112 -44.84 -32.33 16.44
N TYR A 113 -45.05 -32.47 17.76
CA TYR A 113 -46.15 -31.85 18.51
C TYR A 113 -45.79 -30.50 19.17
N PHE A 114 -44.64 -29.91 18.84
CA PHE A 114 -44.15 -28.66 19.43
C PHE A 114 -44.38 -27.44 18.53
N PHE A 115 -44.96 -26.38 19.09
CA PHE A 115 -45.17 -25.07 18.47
C PHE A 115 -44.61 -23.95 19.36
N ARG A 116 -44.25 -22.81 18.75
CA ARG A 116 -43.84 -21.60 19.49
C ARG A 116 -44.42 -20.30 18.95
N THR A 117 -44.94 -19.42 19.82
CA THR A 117 -45.42 -18.07 19.44
C THR A 117 -44.31 -17.04 19.33
N VAL A 118 -43.15 -17.29 19.93
CA VAL A 118 -41.93 -16.47 19.77
C VAL A 118 -41.13 -16.93 18.55
N PRO A 119 -40.52 -16.02 17.76
CA PRO A 119 -39.56 -16.37 16.73
C PRO A 119 -38.36 -17.17 17.29
N SER A 120 -37.72 -17.95 16.43
CA SER A 120 -36.47 -18.65 16.74
C SER A 120 -35.25 -17.76 16.55
N ASP A 121 -34.11 -18.17 17.11
CA ASP A 121 -32.84 -17.48 16.90
C ASP A 121 -32.45 -17.45 15.40
N ASN A 122 -32.86 -18.44 14.59
CA ASN A 122 -32.63 -18.49 13.14
C ASN A 122 -33.48 -17.48 12.35
N ALA A 123 -34.60 -16.99 12.88
CA ALA A 123 -35.44 -15.99 12.20
C ALA A 123 -34.71 -14.65 11.96
N VAL A 124 -33.56 -14.44 12.60
CA VAL A 124 -32.64 -13.33 12.38
C VAL A 124 -31.91 -13.42 11.02
N ASN A 125 -31.58 -14.63 10.54
CA ASN A 125 -30.72 -14.80 9.35
C ASN A 125 -31.35 -14.23 8.05
N PRO A 126 -32.64 -14.45 7.74
CA PRO A 126 -33.29 -13.79 6.61
C PRO A 126 -33.34 -12.26 6.73
N ALA A 127 -33.47 -11.74 7.95
CA ALA A 127 -33.46 -10.29 8.19
C ALA A 127 -32.07 -9.69 7.91
N ILE A 128 -31.00 -10.36 8.33
CA ILE A 128 -29.62 -9.97 8.02
C ILE A 128 -29.38 -10.01 6.50
N LEU A 129 -29.78 -11.07 5.79
CA LEU A 129 -29.67 -11.15 4.33
C LEU A 129 -30.31 -9.93 3.63
N LYS A 130 -31.50 -9.50 4.08
CA LYS A 130 -32.16 -8.30 3.54
C LYS A 130 -31.41 -7.01 3.84
N LEU A 131 -30.83 -6.88 5.04
CA LEU A 131 -29.99 -5.74 5.42
C LEU A 131 -28.70 -5.66 4.60
N LEU A 132 -28.00 -6.79 4.40
CA LEU A 132 -26.81 -6.86 3.53
C LEU A 132 -27.14 -6.44 2.09
N LYS A 133 -28.25 -6.95 1.54
CA LYS A 133 -28.74 -6.58 0.21
C LYS A 133 -29.09 -5.09 0.09
N HIS A 134 -29.69 -4.50 1.11
CA HIS A 134 -30.07 -3.07 1.13
C HIS A 134 -28.84 -2.15 1.05
N TYR A 135 -27.75 -2.47 1.76
CA TYR A 135 -26.49 -1.72 1.69
C TYR A 135 -25.49 -2.22 0.64
N HIS A 136 -25.90 -3.21 -0.18
CA HIS A 136 -25.09 -3.84 -1.22
C HIS A 136 -23.77 -4.47 -0.73
N TRP A 137 -23.71 -4.87 0.55
CA TRP A 137 -22.58 -5.59 1.13
C TRP A 137 -22.58 -7.03 0.62
N ARG A 138 -21.49 -7.44 -0.05
CA ARG A 138 -21.32 -8.78 -0.61
C ARG A 138 -20.29 -9.60 0.16
N ARG A 139 -19.27 -8.96 0.74
CA ARG A 139 -18.22 -9.64 1.51
C ARG A 139 -18.44 -9.49 3.02
N VAL A 140 -18.65 -10.60 3.72
CA VAL A 140 -18.84 -10.62 5.19
C VAL A 140 -17.89 -11.59 5.89
N GLY A 141 -17.60 -11.37 7.16
CA GLY A 141 -16.95 -12.34 8.04
C GLY A 141 -17.81 -12.68 9.25
N THR A 142 -17.68 -13.90 9.77
CA THR A 142 -18.42 -14.37 10.95
C THR A 142 -17.50 -14.60 12.15
N LEU A 143 -17.96 -14.22 13.35
CA LEU A 143 -17.24 -14.40 14.61
C LEU A 143 -18.16 -15.04 15.65
N THR A 144 -17.96 -16.33 15.93
CA THR A 144 -18.91 -17.15 16.69
C THR A 144 -18.31 -17.74 17.95
N GLN A 145 -19.02 -17.68 19.08
CA GLN A 145 -18.61 -18.35 20.31
C GLN A 145 -18.92 -19.86 20.23
N ASP A 146 -18.01 -20.71 20.74
CA ASP A 146 -18.10 -22.18 20.68
C ASP A 146 -19.17 -22.77 21.62
N VAL A 147 -20.44 -22.41 21.40
CA VAL A 147 -21.62 -22.90 22.13
C VAL A 147 -22.68 -23.29 21.12
N GLN A 148 -23.23 -24.51 21.24
CA GLN A 148 -24.15 -25.10 20.26
C GLN A 148 -25.24 -24.13 19.78
N ARG A 149 -25.88 -23.37 20.69
CA ARG A 149 -26.92 -22.39 20.35
C ARG A 149 -26.48 -21.41 19.25
N PHE A 150 -25.25 -20.93 19.28
CA PHE A 150 -24.70 -20.02 18.27
C PHE A 150 -24.20 -20.80 17.04
N SER A 151 -23.59 -21.97 17.24
CA SER A 151 -23.14 -22.83 16.14
C SER A 151 -24.27 -23.21 15.16
N GLU A 152 -25.48 -23.52 15.67
CA GLU A 152 -26.64 -23.80 14.82
C GLU A 152 -27.07 -22.57 14.00
N VAL A 153 -27.04 -21.36 14.58
CA VAL A 153 -27.40 -20.11 13.88
C VAL A 153 -26.36 -19.77 12.80
N ARG A 154 -25.07 -20.02 13.04
CA ARG A 154 -24.02 -19.91 12.01
C ARG A 154 -24.21 -20.92 10.87
N ASN A 155 -24.56 -22.17 11.19
CA ASN A 155 -24.79 -23.22 10.18
C ASN A 155 -26.03 -22.90 9.31
N ASP A 156 -27.11 -22.42 9.93
CA ASP A 156 -28.32 -21.94 9.24
C ASP A 156 -28.01 -20.73 8.33
N LEU A 157 -27.22 -19.76 8.81
CA LEU A 157 -26.79 -18.61 8.03
C LEU A 157 -26.03 -19.01 6.75
N THR A 158 -25.14 -20.01 6.82
CA THR A 158 -24.47 -20.56 5.63
C THR A 158 -25.47 -21.16 4.62
N GLY A 159 -26.56 -21.75 5.08
CA GLY A 159 -27.66 -22.22 4.23
C GLY A 159 -28.53 -21.11 3.66
N VAL A 160 -28.78 -20.04 4.42
CA VAL A 160 -29.57 -18.86 3.99
C VAL A 160 -28.83 -18.00 2.98
N LEU A 161 -27.50 -17.95 3.02
CA LEU A 161 -26.66 -17.26 2.03
C LEU A 161 -26.36 -18.11 0.79
N TYR A 162 -26.71 -19.40 0.78
CA TYR A 162 -26.39 -20.29 -0.34
C TYR A 162 -27.23 -19.97 -1.59
N GLY A 163 -26.56 -19.62 -2.69
CA GLY A 163 -27.19 -19.22 -3.94
C GLY A 163 -27.47 -17.71 -4.05
N GLU A 164 -26.99 -16.91 -3.11
CA GLU A 164 -27.04 -15.45 -3.13
C GLU A 164 -25.68 -14.83 -3.52
N ASP A 165 -25.71 -13.57 -3.97
CA ASP A 165 -24.55 -12.77 -4.40
C ASP A 165 -23.60 -12.32 -3.25
N ILE A 166 -23.53 -13.10 -2.16
CA ILE A 166 -22.86 -12.76 -0.89
C ILE A 166 -21.88 -13.87 -0.47
N GLU A 167 -20.61 -13.52 -0.32
CA GLU A 167 -19.53 -14.41 0.12
C GLU A 167 -19.22 -14.25 1.62
N ILE A 168 -19.12 -15.38 2.33
CA ILE A 168 -18.46 -15.41 3.64
C ILE A 168 -16.96 -15.51 3.37
N SER A 169 -16.25 -14.40 3.52
CA SER A 169 -14.79 -14.34 3.36
C SER A 169 -14.09 -15.16 4.44
N ASP A 170 -14.58 -15.04 5.68
CA ASP A 170 -13.88 -15.53 6.86
C ASP A 170 -14.87 -16.06 7.90
N THR A 171 -14.49 -17.14 8.57
CA THR A 171 -15.26 -17.74 9.66
C THR A 171 -14.32 -18.09 10.80
N GLU A 172 -14.40 -17.32 11.88
CA GLU A 172 -13.63 -17.55 13.09
C GLU A 172 -14.56 -17.94 14.24
N SER A 173 -14.08 -18.86 15.08
CA SER A 173 -14.75 -19.20 16.34
C SER A 173 -13.81 -19.17 17.53
N PHE A 174 -14.37 -18.95 18.72
CA PHE A 174 -13.61 -18.83 19.95
C PHE A 174 -14.37 -19.36 21.17
N SER A 175 -13.64 -19.97 22.10
CA SER A 175 -14.20 -20.48 23.35
C SER A 175 -14.08 -19.47 24.51
N ASN A 176 -12.91 -18.84 24.68
CA ASN A 176 -12.57 -18.05 25.88
C ASN A 176 -11.85 -16.72 25.60
N ASP A 177 -10.92 -16.70 24.65
CA ASP A 177 -10.23 -15.50 24.15
C ASP A 177 -10.72 -15.17 22.73
N PRO A 178 -11.36 -14.02 22.50
CA PRO A 178 -11.67 -13.56 21.16
C PRO A 178 -10.53 -12.78 20.47
N CYS A 179 -9.52 -12.28 21.20
CA CYS A 179 -8.50 -11.39 20.62
C CYS A 179 -7.73 -12.05 19.47
N THR A 180 -7.40 -13.33 19.60
CA THR A 180 -6.71 -14.09 18.54
C THR A 180 -7.53 -14.17 17.24
N SER A 181 -8.85 -14.38 17.33
CA SER A 181 -9.75 -14.39 16.17
C SER A 181 -9.98 -13.00 15.57
N VAL A 182 -10.11 -11.97 16.42
CA VAL A 182 -10.20 -10.55 16.00
C VAL A 182 -8.97 -10.16 15.17
N LYS A 183 -7.76 -10.57 15.58
CA LYS A 183 -6.51 -10.33 14.83
C LYS A 183 -6.50 -10.92 13.42
N LYS A 184 -7.05 -12.12 13.23
CA LYS A 184 -7.15 -12.74 11.89
C LYS A 184 -8.14 -11.99 11.00
N LEU A 185 -9.32 -11.64 11.53
CA LEU A 185 -10.32 -10.83 10.80
C LEU A 185 -9.75 -9.47 10.38
N LYS A 186 -8.89 -8.87 11.22
CA LYS A 186 -8.11 -7.66 10.88
C LYS A 186 -7.14 -7.92 9.72
N GLY A 187 -6.36 -8.99 9.80
CA GLY A 187 -5.38 -9.37 8.77
C GLY A 187 -5.98 -9.59 7.38
N ASN A 188 -7.22 -10.09 7.33
CA ASN A 188 -7.91 -10.40 6.07
C ASN A 188 -8.77 -9.22 5.52
N ASP A 189 -8.63 -7.98 6.02
CA ASP A 189 -9.44 -6.80 5.67
C ASP A 189 -10.96 -7.07 5.73
N VAL A 190 -11.43 -7.74 6.79
CA VAL A 190 -12.86 -7.99 7.02
C VAL A 190 -13.52 -6.74 7.61
N ARG A 191 -14.45 -6.14 6.85
CA ARG A 191 -15.10 -4.86 7.20
C ARG A 191 -16.53 -5.00 7.75
N ILE A 192 -17.26 -6.03 7.33
CA ILE A 192 -18.62 -6.33 7.82
C ILE A 192 -18.54 -7.60 8.68
N ILE A 193 -18.79 -7.47 10.00
CA ILE A 193 -18.63 -8.56 10.97
C ILE A 193 -19.98 -8.97 11.56
N LEU A 194 -20.31 -10.26 11.39
CA LEU A 194 -21.49 -10.90 11.96
C LEU A 194 -21.09 -11.64 13.25
N GLY A 195 -21.37 -11.03 14.40
CA GLY A 195 -21.00 -11.54 15.73
C GLY A 195 -22.09 -12.41 16.36
N GLN A 196 -21.71 -13.56 16.90
CA GLN A 196 -22.61 -14.52 17.55
C GLN A 196 -22.02 -15.02 18.87
N PHE A 197 -22.25 -14.27 19.95
CA PHE A 197 -21.66 -14.51 21.28
C PHE A 197 -22.59 -14.03 22.40
N ASP A 198 -22.22 -14.29 23.66
CA ASP A 198 -22.94 -13.82 24.85
C ASP A 198 -22.48 -12.44 25.36
N GLN A 199 -23.29 -11.84 26.22
CA GLN A 199 -23.10 -10.48 26.80
C GLN A 199 -21.76 -10.30 27.56
N ASN A 200 -21.19 -11.36 28.13
CA ASN A 200 -19.90 -11.31 28.84
C ASN A 200 -18.74 -11.33 27.85
N MET A 201 -18.87 -12.12 26.77
CA MET A 201 -17.86 -12.20 25.72
C MET A 201 -17.90 -10.96 24.81
N ALA A 202 -19.08 -10.34 24.60
CA ALA A 202 -19.23 -9.11 23.83
C ALA A 202 -18.28 -7.99 24.31
N ALA A 203 -18.18 -7.78 25.63
CA ALA A 203 -17.25 -6.81 26.19
C ALA A 203 -15.79 -7.13 25.85
N LYS A 204 -15.37 -8.40 25.94
CA LYS A 204 -14.01 -8.82 25.53
C LYS A 204 -13.77 -8.54 24.04
N VAL A 205 -14.71 -8.94 23.18
CA VAL A 205 -14.63 -8.77 21.71
C VAL A 205 -14.41 -7.30 21.35
N PHE A 206 -15.24 -6.38 21.88
CA PHE A 206 -15.09 -4.95 21.59
C PHE A 206 -13.81 -4.34 22.18
N CYS A 207 -13.32 -4.83 23.33
CA CYS A 207 -12.02 -4.41 23.87
C CYS A 207 -10.85 -4.86 22.97
N CYS A 208 -10.85 -6.12 22.50
CA CYS A 208 -9.88 -6.58 21.50
C CYS A 208 -9.99 -5.77 20.19
N ALA A 209 -11.21 -5.48 19.73
CA ALA A 209 -11.46 -4.69 18.53
C ALA A 209 -10.98 -3.23 18.66
N TYR A 210 -10.96 -2.67 19.88
CA TYR A 210 -10.33 -1.37 20.13
C TYR A 210 -8.80 -1.46 19.98
N GLU A 211 -8.16 -2.45 20.61
CA GLU A 211 -6.71 -2.68 20.52
C GLU A 211 -6.26 -2.87 19.05
N GLU A 212 -7.00 -3.66 18.26
CA GLU A 212 -6.72 -3.93 16.84
C GLU A 212 -7.29 -2.88 15.85
N ASN A 213 -7.85 -1.77 16.36
CA ASN A 213 -8.43 -0.69 15.56
C ASN A 213 -9.47 -1.20 14.51
N MET A 214 -10.41 -2.03 14.95
CA MET A 214 -11.56 -2.57 14.19
C MET A 214 -12.87 -1.85 14.53
N PHE A 215 -12.84 -0.53 14.51
CA PHE A 215 -14.00 0.33 14.80
C PHE A 215 -13.95 1.63 13.98
N GLY A 216 -15.01 2.45 14.08
CA GLY A 216 -15.16 3.68 13.30
C GLY A 216 -15.66 3.43 11.86
N SER A 217 -15.58 4.46 11.01
CA SER A 217 -16.30 4.57 9.73
C SER A 217 -16.01 3.51 8.66
N LYS A 218 -15.04 2.62 8.88
CA LYS A 218 -14.65 1.53 7.94
C LYS A 218 -15.22 0.16 8.29
N TYR A 219 -15.79 0.00 9.49
CA TYR A 219 -16.23 -1.29 10.03
C TYR A 219 -17.72 -1.24 10.43
N GLN A 220 -18.47 -2.29 10.10
CA GLN A 220 -19.82 -2.49 10.62
C GLN A 220 -19.90 -3.77 11.45
N TRP A 221 -20.27 -3.63 12.72
CA TRP A 221 -20.61 -4.73 13.60
C TRP A 221 -22.12 -4.98 13.57
N ILE A 222 -22.53 -6.24 13.40
CA ILE A 222 -23.90 -6.73 13.54
C ILE A 222 -23.88 -7.81 14.61
N ILE A 223 -24.64 -7.62 15.71
CA ILE A 223 -24.61 -8.48 16.90
C ILE A 223 -26.02 -8.75 17.44
N PRO A 224 -26.21 -9.71 18.37
CA PRO A 224 -27.54 -10.02 18.90
C PRO A 224 -28.05 -8.92 19.84
N GLY A 225 -29.22 -8.36 19.55
CA GLY A 225 -29.85 -7.26 20.31
C GLY A 225 -30.74 -7.73 21.47
N TRP A 226 -30.48 -8.93 22.03
CA TRP A 226 -31.28 -9.51 23.13
C TRP A 226 -30.67 -9.34 24.52
N TYR A 227 -29.52 -8.67 24.62
CA TYR A 227 -28.83 -8.34 25.87
C TYR A 227 -29.68 -7.46 26.80
N GLU A 228 -29.26 -7.35 28.07
CA GLU A 228 -29.91 -6.45 29.02
C GLU A 228 -29.65 -4.96 28.67
N PRO A 229 -30.63 -4.06 28.88
CA PRO A 229 -30.39 -2.62 28.77
C PRO A 229 -29.21 -2.17 29.65
N SER A 230 -28.36 -1.30 29.12
CA SER A 230 -27.15 -0.82 29.80
C SER A 230 -26.15 -1.93 30.23
N TRP A 231 -26.10 -3.06 29.50
CA TRP A 231 -25.18 -4.17 29.81
C TRP A 231 -23.70 -3.75 29.92
N TRP A 232 -23.28 -2.78 29.11
CA TRP A 232 -21.93 -2.20 29.11
C TRP A 232 -21.54 -1.53 30.44
N GLU A 233 -22.51 -1.20 31.29
CA GLU A 233 -22.27 -0.62 32.61
C GLU A 233 -22.00 -1.70 33.67
N GLN A 234 -22.74 -2.81 33.60
CA GLN A 234 -22.67 -3.90 34.57
C GLN A 234 -21.33 -4.67 34.52
N VAL A 235 -20.73 -4.78 33.33
CA VAL A 235 -19.46 -5.47 33.03
C VAL A 235 -18.34 -5.08 34.00
N ARG A 236 -18.34 -3.82 34.47
CA ARG A 236 -17.33 -3.24 35.37
C ARG A 236 -17.22 -3.92 36.74
N THR A 237 -18.19 -4.77 37.12
CA THR A 237 -18.29 -5.38 38.47
C THR A 237 -17.63 -6.75 38.63
N LYS A 238 -17.29 -7.44 37.53
CA LYS A 238 -16.71 -8.80 37.55
C LYS A 238 -15.34 -8.91 36.87
N ALA A 239 -14.87 -7.84 36.25
CA ALA A 239 -13.71 -7.86 35.37
C ALA A 239 -12.50 -7.14 36.00
N ASN A 240 -11.54 -7.91 36.50
CA ASN A 240 -10.15 -7.45 36.71
C ASN A 240 -9.40 -7.26 35.37
N SER A 241 -10.11 -6.83 34.33
CA SER A 241 -9.62 -6.64 32.95
C SER A 241 -8.97 -5.27 32.82
N SER A 242 -7.78 -5.12 33.37
CA SER A 242 -6.98 -3.88 33.40
C SER A 242 -6.66 -3.26 32.03
N ARG A 243 -6.95 -3.94 30.91
CA ARG A 243 -6.64 -3.49 29.55
C ARG A 243 -7.64 -2.49 28.96
N CYS A 244 -8.90 -2.48 29.41
CA CYS A 244 -9.98 -1.83 28.66
C CYS A 244 -10.71 -0.76 29.49
N LEU A 245 -10.50 0.52 29.15
CA LEU A 245 -11.19 1.65 29.76
C LEU A 245 -12.61 1.81 29.19
N ARG A 246 -13.61 2.19 30.01
CA ARG A 246 -15.01 2.37 29.57
C ARG A 246 -15.13 3.28 28.33
N LYS A 247 -14.34 4.35 28.25
CA LYS A 247 -14.32 5.26 27.09
C LYS A 247 -13.94 4.55 25.79
N ASN A 248 -12.97 3.64 25.86
CA ASN A 248 -12.46 2.86 24.73
C ASN A 248 -13.51 1.85 24.27
N LEU A 249 -14.13 1.15 25.22
CA LEU A 249 -15.23 0.21 24.96
C LEU A 249 -16.42 0.91 24.27
N LEU A 250 -16.86 2.07 24.78
CA LEU A 250 -17.95 2.84 24.18
C LEU A 250 -17.60 3.32 22.76
N ALA A 251 -16.36 3.75 22.51
CA ALA A 251 -15.89 4.15 21.18
C ALA A 251 -15.80 2.98 20.19
N ALA A 252 -15.46 1.76 20.64
CA ALA A 252 -15.45 0.56 19.80
C ALA A 252 -16.86 0.02 19.51
N MET A 253 -17.82 0.27 20.41
CA MET A 253 -19.22 -0.13 20.26
C MET A 253 -20.05 0.87 19.42
N GLU A 254 -19.61 2.10 19.22
CA GLU A 254 -20.42 3.14 18.59
C GLU A 254 -20.85 2.75 17.16
N GLY A 255 -22.16 2.68 16.91
CA GLY A 255 -22.73 2.35 15.60
C GLY A 255 -23.01 0.86 15.33
N TYR A 256 -22.79 -0.06 16.29
CA TYR A 256 -23.19 -1.47 16.09
C TYR A 256 -24.70 -1.59 15.87
N ILE A 257 -25.09 -2.57 15.04
CA ILE A 257 -26.49 -2.93 14.79
C ILE A 257 -26.86 -4.15 15.64
N GLY A 258 -27.83 -3.99 16.53
CA GLY A 258 -28.43 -5.06 17.32
C GLY A 258 -29.62 -5.68 16.61
N VAL A 259 -29.75 -7.01 16.63
CA VAL A 259 -30.88 -7.73 16.00
C VAL A 259 -31.60 -8.63 17.02
N ASP A 260 -32.90 -8.43 17.20
CA ASP A 260 -33.78 -9.15 18.14
C ASP A 260 -35.23 -9.12 17.59
N PHE A 261 -36.16 -9.88 18.18
CA PHE A 261 -37.57 -9.84 17.78
C PHE A 261 -38.31 -8.60 18.34
N GLU A 262 -39.38 -8.15 17.68
CA GLU A 262 -40.21 -7.04 18.19
C GLU A 262 -41.21 -7.54 19.27
N PRO A 263 -41.16 -7.06 20.52
CA PRO A 263 -42.02 -7.59 21.61
C PRO A 263 -43.52 -7.29 21.47
N LEU A 264 -43.89 -6.20 20.79
CA LEU A 264 -45.27 -5.74 20.55
C LEU A 264 -45.31 -5.03 19.19
N SER A 265 -46.40 -5.20 18.43
CA SER A 265 -46.56 -4.57 17.12
C SER A 265 -46.59 -3.05 17.23
N SER A 266 -45.69 -2.38 16.50
CA SER A 266 -45.71 -0.91 16.33
C SER A 266 -47.02 -0.39 15.69
N LYS A 267 -47.78 -1.23 14.97
CA LYS A 267 -49.00 -0.84 14.21
C LYS A 267 -50.22 -0.70 15.13
N GLN A 268 -50.90 0.46 15.09
CA GLN A 268 -52.03 0.81 15.98
C GLN A 268 -53.40 0.28 15.53
N ILE A 269 -53.45 -0.90 14.90
CA ILE A 269 -54.73 -1.50 14.47
C ILE A 269 -55.40 -2.28 15.60
N LYS A 270 -56.73 -2.42 15.54
CA LYS A 270 -57.47 -3.30 16.47
C LYS A 270 -57.13 -4.75 16.16
N THR A 271 -56.65 -5.45 17.19
CA THR A 271 -56.31 -6.88 17.15
C THR A 271 -57.56 -7.75 17.33
N ILE A 272 -57.38 -9.08 17.33
CA ILE A 272 -58.45 -10.06 17.62
C ILE A 272 -59.25 -9.75 18.89
N SER A 273 -58.61 -9.14 19.90
CA SER A 273 -59.22 -8.78 21.19
C SER A 273 -59.94 -7.42 21.18
N GLY A 274 -60.15 -6.82 20.00
CA GLY A 274 -60.77 -5.50 19.83
C GLY A 274 -59.93 -4.30 20.29
N LYS A 275 -58.79 -4.55 20.95
CA LYS A 275 -57.85 -3.57 21.51
C LYS A 275 -56.64 -3.37 20.58
N THR A 276 -55.99 -2.21 20.65
CA THR A 276 -54.68 -1.97 20.02
C THR A 276 -53.53 -2.47 20.93
N PRO A 277 -52.32 -2.72 20.39
CA PRO A 277 -51.16 -3.12 21.20
C PRO A 277 -50.84 -2.13 22.33
N GLN A 278 -51.02 -0.82 22.09
CA GLN A 278 -50.74 0.25 23.06
C GLN A 278 -51.82 0.36 24.15
N GLN A 279 -53.05 -0.09 23.88
CA GLN A 279 -54.09 -0.24 24.91
C GLN A 279 -53.77 -1.43 25.82
N TYR A 280 -53.46 -2.58 25.21
CA TYR A 280 -53.01 -3.78 25.93
C TYR A 280 -51.77 -3.53 26.79
N GLU A 281 -50.78 -2.79 26.30
CA GLU A 281 -49.58 -2.43 27.06
C GLU A 281 -49.91 -1.63 28.33
N ARG A 282 -50.85 -0.68 28.25
CA ARG A 282 -51.31 0.09 29.41
C ARG A 282 -52.06 -0.79 30.43
N GLU A 283 -52.94 -1.67 29.96
CA GLU A 283 -53.64 -2.65 30.82
C GLU A 283 -52.66 -3.58 31.54
N TYR A 284 -51.70 -4.16 30.81
CA TYR A 284 -50.66 -5.04 31.36
C TYR A 284 -49.81 -4.30 32.41
N ASN A 285 -49.36 -3.07 32.12
CA ASN A 285 -48.60 -2.26 33.06
C ASN A 285 -49.39 -1.87 34.32
N SER A 286 -50.72 -1.76 34.22
CA SER A 286 -51.61 -1.53 35.36
C SER A 286 -51.83 -2.81 36.21
N LYS A 287 -52.03 -3.96 35.55
CA LYS A 287 -52.29 -5.27 36.20
C LYS A 287 -51.08 -5.82 36.96
N ARG A 288 -49.84 -5.56 36.51
CA ARG A 288 -48.60 -6.21 37.01
C ARG A 288 -48.05 -5.71 38.36
N SER A 289 -48.89 -5.21 39.27
CA SER A 289 -48.51 -4.52 40.52
C SER A 289 -47.24 -5.05 41.22
N GLY A 290 -46.13 -4.31 41.14
CA GLY A 290 -44.85 -4.63 41.78
C GLY A 290 -43.96 -5.66 41.06
N VAL A 291 -44.42 -6.28 39.96
CA VAL A 291 -43.63 -7.23 39.16
C VAL A 291 -42.96 -6.51 37.98
N GLY A 292 -41.68 -6.78 37.75
CA GLY A 292 -40.93 -6.24 36.60
C GLY A 292 -41.49 -6.72 35.25
N PRO A 293 -41.43 -5.90 34.19
CA PRO A 293 -41.95 -6.28 32.88
C PRO A 293 -41.12 -7.41 32.25
N SER A 294 -41.80 -8.34 31.57
CA SER A 294 -41.16 -9.45 30.84
C SER A 294 -41.38 -9.27 29.34
N LYS A 295 -40.30 -9.29 28.53
CA LYS A 295 -40.40 -9.12 27.06
C LYS A 295 -41.22 -10.20 26.33
N PHE A 296 -41.64 -11.25 27.04
CA PHE A 296 -42.46 -12.34 26.53
C PHE A 296 -43.97 -12.16 26.79
N HIS A 297 -44.41 -11.07 27.44
CA HIS A 297 -45.82 -10.90 27.84
C HIS A 297 -46.80 -10.90 26.67
N GLY A 298 -46.51 -10.20 25.57
CA GLY A 298 -47.33 -10.23 24.35
C GLY A 298 -47.41 -11.62 23.71
N TYR A 299 -46.28 -12.34 23.65
CA TYR A 299 -46.21 -13.71 23.11
C TYR A 299 -47.00 -14.73 23.93
N ALA A 300 -47.10 -14.52 25.25
CA ALA A 300 -47.95 -15.32 26.14
C ALA A 300 -49.44 -14.99 25.95
N TYR A 301 -49.80 -13.69 25.86
CA TYR A 301 -51.17 -13.24 25.58
C TYR A 301 -51.70 -13.82 24.26
N ASP A 302 -50.96 -13.64 23.17
CA ASP A 302 -51.32 -14.20 21.86
C ASP A 302 -51.35 -15.74 21.88
N GLY A 303 -50.51 -16.38 22.69
CA GLY A 303 -50.51 -17.85 22.87
C GLY A 303 -51.80 -18.40 23.48
N ILE A 304 -52.44 -17.69 24.41
CA ILE A 304 -53.75 -18.07 24.94
C ILE A 304 -54.84 -17.93 23.85
N TRP A 305 -54.78 -16.89 23.02
CA TRP A 305 -55.67 -16.73 21.88
C TRP A 305 -55.50 -17.81 20.80
N VAL A 306 -54.25 -18.24 20.52
CA VAL A 306 -53.96 -19.39 19.65
C VAL A 306 -54.62 -20.66 20.19
N ILE A 307 -54.46 -20.96 21.49
CA ILE A 307 -55.07 -22.14 22.13
C ILE A 307 -56.60 -22.07 22.04
N ALA A 308 -57.20 -20.92 22.37
CA ALA A 308 -58.66 -20.74 22.28
C ALA A 308 -59.19 -20.95 20.86
N LYS A 309 -58.53 -20.39 19.83
CA LYS A 309 -58.94 -20.58 18.43
C LYS A 309 -58.68 -22.01 17.90
N THR A 310 -57.60 -22.65 18.35
CA THR A 310 -57.33 -24.07 18.06
C THR A 310 -58.44 -24.96 18.62
N LEU A 311 -58.85 -24.75 19.87
CA LEU A 311 -59.89 -25.53 20.53
C LEU A 311 -61.29 -25.25 19.95
N GLN A 312 -61.60 -23.98 19.59
CA GLN A 312 -62.82 -23.64 18.87
C GLN A 312 -62.92 -24.42 17.55
N ARG A 313 -61.89 -24.36 16.70
CA ARG A 313 -61.88 -25.07 15.41
C ARG A 313 -61.90 -26.58 15.58
N THR A 314 -61.18 -27.12 16.57
CA THR A 314 -61.22 -28.54 16.92
C THR A 314 -62.66 -28.98 17.24
N MET A 315 -63.42 -28.18 18.00
CA MET A 315 -64.81 -28.46 18.34
C MET A 315 -65.73 -28.41 17.10
N GLU A 316 -65.55 -27.43 16.23
CA GLU A 316 -66.27 -27.30 14.95
C GLU A 316 -66.03 -28.52 14.05
N THR A 317 -64.76 -28.93 13.87
CA THR A 317 -64.38 -30.14 13.11
C THR A 317 -64.93 -31.42 13.75
N LEU A 318 -64.87 -31.54 15.08
CA LEU A 318 -65.35 -32.72 15.79
C LEU A 318 -66.87 -32.89 15.63
N HIS A 319 -67.65 -31.81 15.78
CA HIS A 319 -69.10 -31.82 15.57
C HIS A 319 -69.50 -32.13 14.12
N ALA A 320 -68.68 -31.76 13.14
CA ALA A 320 -68.90 -32.13 11.74
C ALA A 320 -68.56 -33.61 11.45
N SER A 321 -67.56 -34.17 12.13
CA SER A 321 -67.09 -35.54 11.93
C SER A 321 -67.90 -36.59 12.71
N SER A 322 -68.27 -36.30 13.97
CA SER A 322 -69.05 -37.20 14.83
C SER A 322 -69.93 -36.43 15.81
N ARG A 323 -71.24 -36.73 15.82
CA ARG A 323 -72.17 -36.17 16.81
C ARG A 323 -71.99 -36.73 18.23
N HIS A 324 -71.19 -37.80 18.41
CA HIS A 324 -71.08 -38.53 19.67
C HIS A 324 -69.77 -38.27 20.42
N GLN A 325 -68.65 -38.08 19.70
CA GLN A 325 -67.34 -37.84 20.31
C GLN A 325 -67.24 -36.37 20.76
N ARG A 326 -66.79 -36.13 21.99
CA ARG A 326 -66.62 -34.77 22.55
C ARG A 326 -65.21 -34.57 23.04
N ILE A 327 -64.76 -33.31 23.09
CA ILE A 327 -63.42 -32.92 23.55
C ILE A 327 -63.17 -33.36 25.01
N GLN A 328 -64.21 -33.45 25.83
CA GLN A 328 -64.15 -33.94 27.22
C GLN A 328 -63.78 -35.43 27.34
N ASP A 329 -64.00 -36.22 26.28
CA ASP A 329 -63.79 -37.68 26.27
C ASP A 329 -62.34 -38.06 25.88
N PHE A 330 -61.45 -37.06 25.74
CA PHE A 330 -60.05 -37.24 25.40
C PHE A 330 -59.34 -38.21 26.35
N ASN A 331 -58.51 -39.07 25.79
CA ASN A 331 -57.56 -39.91 26.53
C ASN A 331 -56.18 -39.70 25.89
N TYR A 332 -55.11 -39.79 26.66
CA TYR A 332 -53.73 -39.65 26.16
C TYR A 332 -53.37 -40.70 25.09
N THR A 333 -54.16 -41.77 24.93
CA THR A 333 -54.07 -42.76 23.85
C THR A 333 -54.81 -42.36 22.55
N ASP A 334 -55.58 -41.27 22.54
CA ASP A 334 -56.36 -40.85 21.36
C ASP A 334 -55.50 -40.09 20.34
N HIS A 335 -54.86 -40.86 19.47
CA HIS A 335 -54.15 -40.37 18.30
C HIS A 335 -55.04 -39.61 17.29
N THR A 336 -56.37 -39.75 17.34
CA THR A 336 -57.28 -39.06 16.40
C THR A 336 -57.50 -37.62 16.82
N LEU A 337 -57.91 -37.36 18.07
CA LEU A 337 -58.10 -35.99 18.56
C LEU A 337 -56.78 -35.23 18.63
N GLY A 338 -55.67 -35.89 19.01
CA GLY A 338 -54.33 -35.28 18.97
C GLY A 338 -53.93 -34.79 17.57
N ARG A 339 -54.28 -35.52 16.50
CA ARG A 339 -54.06 -35.10 15.11
C ARG A 339 -55.00 -33.97 14.66
N ILE A 340 -56.25 -33.95 15.12
CA ILE A 340 -57.20 -32.86 14.80
C ILE A 340 -56.71 -31.55 15.43
N ILE A 341 -56.31 -31.56 16.71
CA ILE A 341 -55.73 -30.40 17.41
C ILE A 341 -54.46 -29.93 16.68
N LEU A 342 -53.60 -30.86 16.25
CA LEU A 342 -52.37 -30.57 15.51
C LEU A 342 -52.65 -29.85 14.16
N SER A 343 -53.65 -30.30 13.39
CA SER A 343 -54.05 -29.62 12.13
C SER A 343 -54.65 -28.24 12.40
N ALA A 344 -55.61 -28.18 13.34
CA ALA A 344 -56.29 -26.93 13.70
C ALA A 344 -55.32 -25.85 14.19
N MET A 345 -54.26 -26.23 14.92
CA MET A 345 -53.20 -25.32 15.35
C MET A 345 -52.35 -24.83 14.17
N ASN A 346 -51.96 -25.72 13.25
CA ASN A 346 -51.18 -25.36 12.06
C ASN A 346 -51.93 -24.40 11.12
N GLU A 347 -53.26 -24.47 11.07
CA GLU A 347 -54.14 -23.58 10.31
C GLU A 347 -54.45 -22.23 11.00
N THR A 348 -53.73 -21.88 12.08
CA THR A 348 -53.94 -20.62 12.80
C THR A 348 -53.44 -19.42 12.00
N ASN A 349 -54.33 -18.44 11.77
CA ASN A 349 -54.02 -17.15 11.18
C ASN A 349 -54.93 -16.06 11.77
N PHE A 350 -54.37 -15.12 12.54
CA PHE A 350 -55.04 -13.91 13.01
C PHE A 350 -54.04 -12.80 13.33
N PHE A 351 -54.52 -11.58 13.64
CA PHE A 351 -53.68 -10.47 14.09
C PHE A 351 -53.80 -10.27 15.61
N GLY A 352 -52.72 -10.54 16.33
CA GLY A 352 -52.58 -10.40 17.78
C GLY A 352 -51.82 -9.14 18.19
N VAL A 353 -51.49 -9.00 19.48
CA VAL A 353 -50.77 -7.82 20.01
C VAL A 353 -49.31 -7.77 19.57
N THR A 354 -48.73 -8.92 19.22
CA THR A 354 -47.39 -9.05 18.63
C THR A 354 -47.41 -9.10 17.09
N GLY A 355 -48.49 -8.65 16.45
CA GLY A 355 -48.67 -8.67 15.00
C GLY A 355 -49.37 -9.92 14.48
N GLN A 356 -49.14 -10.28 13.21
CA GLN A 356 -49.77 -11.47 12.63
C GLN A 356 -49.21 -12.77 13.23
N VAL A 357 -50.09 -13.69 13.60
CA VAL A 357 -49.76 -14.99 14.17
C VAL A 357 -50.09 -16.07 13.13
N VAL A 358 -49.05 -16.56 12.44
CA VAL A 358 -49.09 -17.69 11.51
C VAL A 358 -47.91 -18.61 11.75
N PHE A 359 -48.13 -19.92 11.62
CA PHE A 359 -47.08 -20.92 11.75
C PHE A 359 -46.63 -21.46 10.38
N ARG A 360 -45.34 -21.76 10.25
CA ARG A 360 -44.77 -22.61 9.20
C ARG A 360 -43.92 -23.66 9.89
N ASN A 361 -44.23 -24.94 9.68
CA ASN A 361 -43.55 -26.07 10.34
C ASN A 361 -43.41 -25.87 11.87
N GLY A 362 -44.47 -25.40 12.54
CA GLY A 362 -44.50 -25.15 13.99
C GLY A 362 -43.65 -23.97 14.51
N GLU A 363 -42.92 -23.27 13.65
CA GLU A 363 -42.30 -21.98 13.96
C GLU A 363 -43.23 -20.83 13.58
N ARG A 364 -43.20 -19.71 14.30
CA ARG A 364 -43.97 -18.53 13.93
C ARG A 364 -43.16 -17.61 13.02
N MET A 365 -43.78 -17.21 11.90
CA MET A 365 -43.31 -16.07 11.11
C MET A 365 -43.62 -14.77 11.88
N GLY A 366 -42.58 -14.06 12.33
CA GLY A 366 -42.71 -12.86 13.16
C GLY A 366 -42.03 -11.62 12.57
N THR A 367 -41.96 -10.58 13.41
CA THR A 367 -41.25 -9.33 13.12
C THR A 367 -39.89 -9.31 13.82
N ILE A 368 -38.84 -8.96 13.06
CA ILE A 368 -37.49 -8.68 13.57
C ILE A 368 -37.30 -7.17 13.62
N LYS A 369 -36.74 -6.64 14.71
CA LYS A 369 -36.35 -5.23 14.85
C LYS A 369 -34.83 -5.11 14.67
N PHE A 370 -34.40 -3.97 14.14
CA PHE A 370 -33.01 -3.54 14.17
C PHE A 370 -32.87 -2.38 15.14
N THR A 371 -31.95 -2.51 16.11
CA THR A 371 -31.50 -1.40 16.95
C THR A 371 -30.12 -0.94 16.51
N GLN A 372 -29.78 0.32 16.77
CA GLN A 372 -28.42 0.82 16.65
C GLN A 372 -27.98 1.47 17.96
N PHE A 373 -26.76 1.19 18.40
CA PHE A 373 -26.17 1.85 19.56
C PHE A 373 -25.57 3.22 19.18
N GLN A 374 -26.05 4.28 19.83
CA GLN A 374 -25.70 5.67 19.53
C GLN A 374 -25.28 6.42 20.80
N VAL A 375 -24.19 7.18 20.72
CA VAL A 375 -23.73 8.06 21.80
C VAL A 375 -24.22 9.48 21.52
N ILE A 376 -25.24 9.92 22.28
CA ILE A 376 -25.85 11.24 22.11
C ILE A 376 -25.13 12.24 23.01
N LYS A 377 -24.39 13.16 22.39
CA LYS A 377 -23.72 14.27 23.10
C LYS A 377 -24.74 15.37 23.39
N ALA A 378 -25.43 15.25 24.52
CA ALA A 378 -26.42 16.22 24.96
C ALA A 378 -25.74 17.48 25.51
N VAL A 379 -25.70 18.55 24.70
CA VAL A 379 -25.26 19.87 25.17
C VAL A 379 -26.42 20.54 25.89
N ASN A 380 -26.50 20.32 27.21
CA ASN A 380 -27.42 21.08 28.05
C ASN A 380 -27.05 22.57 28.00
N GLN A 381 -28.00 23.41 27.58
CA GLN A 381 -27.94 24.85 27.79
C GLN A 381 -28.27 25.13 29.26
N ALA A 382 -27.25 25.04 30.12
CA ALA A 382 -27.36 25.56 31.47
C ALA A 382 -27.61 27.08 31.41
N GLN A 383 -28.59 27.55 32.17
CA GLN A 383 -28.89 28.96 32.35
C GLN A 383 -27.65 29.68 32.92
N GLN A 384 -27.47 30.97 32.63
CA GLN A 384 -26.29 31.73 33.03
C GLN A 384 -26.03 31.74 34.56
N ASN A 385 -24.74 31.87 34.92
CA ASN A 385 -24.19 32.28 36.23
C ASN A 385 -23.78 31.18 37.24
N SER A 386 -22.90 30.26 36.84
CA SER A 386 -21.83 29.74 37.71
C SER A 386 -20.65 29.18 36.90
N GLU A 387 -19.43 29.28 37.43
CA GLU A 387 -18.23 28.64 36.85
C GLU A 387 -18.08 27.20 37.37
N GLU A 388 -19.13 26.38 37.21
CA GLU A 388 -19.03 24.93 37.41
C GLU A 388 -18.64 24.21 36.12
N GLU A 389 -17.88 23.12 36.27
CA GLU A 389 -17.31 22.37 35.16
C GLU A 389 -18.40 21.83 34.22
N LYS A 390 -18.34 22.24 32.94
CA LYS A 390 -19.36 21.94 31.92
C LYS A 390 -19.30 20.47 31.47
N SER A 391 -19.74 19.58 32.35
CA SER A 391 -19.80 18.14 32.14
C SER A 391 -20.65 17.80 30.91
N ILE A 392 -20.00 17.19 29.91
CA ILE A 392 -20.68 16.70 28.71
C ILE A 392 -21.38 15.39 29.10
N PHE A 393 -22.71 15.43 29.19
CA PHE A 393 -23.51 14.24 29.47
C PHE A 393 -23.68 13.42 28.17
N GLU A 394 -22.86 12.39 28.01
CA GLU A 394 -22.95 11.43 26.90
C GLU A 394 -24.06 10.40 27.19
N ASP A 395 -25.28 10.64 26.70
CA ASP A 395 -26.41 9.69 26.79
C ASP A 395 -26.22 8.57 25.74
N SER A 396 -25.71 7.42 26.19
CA SER A 396 -25.45 6.25 25.34
C SER A 396 -26.64 5.28 25.34
N ARG A 397 -27.30 5.06 24.20
CA ARG A 397 -28.49 4.20 24.14
C ARG A 397 -28.67 3.48 22.81
N GLU A 398 -29.45 2.40 22.85
CA GLU A 398 -29.96 1.74 21.64
C GLU A 398 -31.25 2.43 21.14
N VAL A 399 -31.36 2.60 19.82
CA VAL A 399 -32.52 3.21 19.14
C VAL A 399 -33.03 2.25 18.06
N LYS A 400 -34.34 2.05 17.91
CA LYS A 400 -34.91 1.28 16.78
C LYS A 400 -34.67 2.03 15.48
N VAL A 401 -33.95 1.41 14.54
CA VAL A 401 -33.61 1.98 13.22
C VAL A 401 -34.30 1.26 12.06
N GLY A 402 -34.93 0.11 12.30
CA GLY A 402 -35.64 -0.62 11.25
C GLY A 402 -36.46 -1.81 11.75
N GLU A 403 -37.23 -2.39 10.83
CA GLU A 403 -38.15 -3.51 11.04
C GLU A 403 -38.15 -4.43 9.79
N TYR A 404 -38.11 -5.74 9.99
CA TYR A 404 -38.26 -6.74 8.93
C TYR A 404 -39.45 -7.66 9.23
N ASN A 405 -40.32 -7.81 8.23
CA ASN A 405 -41.53 -8.62 8.33
C ASN A 405 -41.37 -9.96 7.58
N ALA A 406 -41.27 -11.07 8.32
CA ALA A 406 -41.00 -12.38 7.72
C ALA A 406 -42.21 -13.00 6.99
N VAL A 407 -43.41 -12.39 7.04
CA VAL A 407 -44.58 -12.83 6.27
C VAL A 407 -44.64 -12.13 4.90
N ALA A 408 -44.34 -10.83 4.87
CA ALA A 408 -44.32 -10.02 3.65
C ALA A 408 -42.96 -10.04 2.92
N ASP A 409 -41.89 -10.49 3.59
CA ASP A 409 -40.51 -10.51 3.09
C ASP A 409 -39.93 -9.10 2.80
N THR A 410 -40.45 -8.09 3.53
CA THR A 410 -40.11 -6.66 3.41
C THR A 410 -39.25 -6.16 4.57
N LEU A 411 -38.30 -5.28 4.26
CA LEU A 411 -37.45 -4.54 5.20
C LEU A 411 -37.83 -3.05 5.14
N GLU A 412 -38.15 -2.45 6.29
CA GLU A 412 -38.49 -1.05 6.46
C GLU A 412 -37.39 -0.38 7.33
N ILE A 413 -36.72 0.65 6.81
CA ILE A 413 -35.64 1.40 7.49
C ILE A 413 -36.11 2.81 7.83
N ILE A 414 -35.77 3.29 9.03
CA ILE A 414 -36.16 4.60 9.57
C ILE A 414 -35.00 5.58 9.35
N ASN A 415 -34.91 6.11 8.13
CA ASN A 415 -33.76 6.89 7.62
C ASN A 415 -33.27 8.01 8.57
N ASP A 416 -34.17 8.76 9.19
CA ASP A 416 -33.81 9.89 10.07
C ASP A 416 -33.14 9.48 11.40
N THR A 417 -33.22 8.19 11.74
CA THR A 417 -32.63 7.65 12.99
C THR A 417 -31.32 6.92 12.80
N ILE A 418 -31.07 6.26 11.65
CA ILE A 418 -29.82 5.51 11.44
C ILE A 418 -28.66 6.46 11.10
N ARG A 419 -27.48 6.20 11.68
CA ARG A 419 -26.30 7.04 11.52
C ARG A 419 -25.04 6.22 11.29
N PHE A 420 -24.12 6.73 10.50
CA PHE A 420 -22.78 6.16 10.30
C PHE A 420 -21.74 7.25 10.62
N GLN A 421 -20.54 6.86 11.06
CA GLN A 421 -19.45 7.81 11.29
C GLN A 421 -18.86 8.38 9.98
N GLY A 422 -19.14 7.73 8.83
CA GLY A 422 -18.87 8.27 7.49
C GLY A 422 -20.11 8.96 6.90
N SER A 423 -19.90 9.78 5.86
CA SER A 423 -21.00 10.37 5.07
C SER A 423 -21.75 9.35 4.21
N GLU A 424 -21.23 8.12 4.10
CA GLU A 424 -21.86 6.97 3.48
C GLU A 424 -21.63 5.71 4.35
N PRO A 425 -22.44 4.64 4.18
CA PRO A 425 -22.18 3.35 4.82
C PRO A 425 -20.81 2.77 4.41
N PRO A 426 -20.12 2.04 5.31
CA PRO A 426 -18.81 1.45 5.03
C PRO A 426 -18.83 0.53 3.80
N LYS A 427 -17.71 0.46 3.07
CA LYS A 427 -17.53 -0.52 1.98
C LYS A 427 -17.09 -1.87 2.57
N ASP A 428 -17.48 -2.95 1.91
CA ASP A 428 -17.18 -4.33 2.33
C ASP A 428 -15.74 -4.79 2.01
N LYS A 429 -15.04 -4.06 1.14
CA LYS A 429 -13.61 -4.23 0.83
C LYS A 429 -12.96 -2.91 0.43
N THR A 430 -11.64 -2.82 0.62
CA THR A 430 -10.83 -1.71 0.12
C THR A 430 -10.86 -1.65 -1.42
N ILE A 431 -11.08 -0.46 -2.00
CA ILE A 431 -11.08 -0.27 -3.45
C ILE A 431 -9.63 -0.15 -3.94
N ILE A 432 -9.22 -0.98 -4.90
CA ILE A 432 -7.87 -0.93 -5.48
C ILE A 432 -7.92 -0.12 -6.78
N LEU A 433 -7.18 0.99 -6.84
CA LEU A 433 -6.97 1.75 -8.07
C LEU A 433 -5.56 1.47 -8.61
N GLU A 434 -5.47 0.97 -9.85
CA GLU A 434 -4.18 0.81 -10.54
C GLU A 434 -3.73 2.17 -11.12
N GLN A 435 -2.50 2.60 -10.83
CA GLN A 435 -1.99 3.92 -11.23
C GLN A 435 -0.61 3.83 -11.92
N LEU A 436 -0.47 4.41 -13.12
CA LEU A 436 0.79 4.47 -13.86
C LEU A 436 1.81 5.40 -13.20
N ARG A 437 3.00 4.85 -12.89
CA ARG A 437 4.20 5.61 -12.52
C ARG A 437 4.78 6.31 -13.76
N LYS A 438 4.43 7.59 -13.92
CA LYS A 438 4.81 8.40 -15.08
C LYS A 438 6.11 9.20 -14.91
N ILE A 439 6.80 9.48 -16.01
CA ILE A 439 7.91 10.46 -16.07
C ILE A 439 7.38 11.85 -15.72
N SER A 440 8.15 12.61 -14.94
CA SER A 440 7.79 13.96 -14.51
C SER A 440 7.93 14.99 -15.64
N LEU A 441 6.84 15.71 -15.93
CA LEU A 441 6.78 16.69 -17.02
C LEU A 441 7.85 17.81 -16.94
N PRO A 442 8.22 18.37 -15.76
CA PRO A 442 9.28 19.36 -15.67
C PRO A 442 10.65 18.81 -16.10
N LEU A 443 11.00 17.59 -15.68
CA LEU A 443 12.25 16.92 -16.04
C LEU A 443 12.34 16.69 -17.55
N TYR A 444 11.27 16.17 -18.15
CA TYR A 444 11.18 15.97 -19.60
C TYR A 444 11.32 17.30 -20.37
N SER A 445 10.72 18.37 -19.86
CA SER A 445 10.76 19.71 -20.47
C SER A 445 12.17 20.32 -20.45
N ILE A 446 12.87 20.23 -19.30
CA ILE A 446 14.23 20.74 -19.13
C ILE A 446 15.22 19.97 -20.03
N LEU A 447 15.17 18.63 -20.02
CA LEU A 447 16.05 17.81 -20.85
C LEU A 447 15.76 18.01 -22.35
N SER A 448 14.50 18.20 -22.75
CA SER A 448 14.12 18.55 -24.13
C SER A 448 14.67 19.90 -24.58
N ALA A 449 14.69 20.91 -23.70
CA ALA A 449 15.29 22.21 -24.02
C ALA A 449 16.82 22.09 -24.25
N LEU A 450 17.52 21.30 -23.43
CA LEU A 450 18.95 21.05 -23.58
C LEU A 450 19.30 20.30 -24.88
N THR A 451 18.49 19.31 -25.31
CA THR A 451 18.72 18.61 -26.58
C THR A 451 18.44 19.49 -27.81
N ILE A 452 17.47 20.41 -27.74
CA ILE A 452 17.24 21.42 -28.80
C ILE A 452 18.48 22.30 -28.98
N LEU A 453 19.09 22.80 -27.88
CA LEU A 453 20.34 23.56 -27.94
C LEU A 453 21.48 22.73 -28.56
N GLY A 454 21.61 21.46 -28.19
CA GLY A 454 22.54 20.51 -28.79
C GLY A 454 22.36 20.33 -30.30
N MET A 455 21.10 20.24 -30.77
CA MET A 455 20.74 20.11 -32.18
C MET A 455 21.02 21.39 -32.99
N ILE A 456 20.78 22.56 -32.42
CA ILE A 456 21.10 23.86 -33.04
C ILE A 456 22.63 24.00 -33.21
N MET A 457 23.39 23.68 -32.16
CA MET A 457 24.86 23.68 -32.19
C MET A 457 25.42 22.69 -33.22
N ALA A 458 24.90 21.46 -33.27
CA ALA A 458 25.28 20.46 -34.27
C ALA A 458 25.02 20.96 -35.70
N SER A 459 23.85 21.55 -35.94
CA SER A 459 23.47 22.13 -37.23
C SER A 459 24.40 23.28 -37.65
N ALA A 460 24.81 24.14 -36.70
CA ALA A 460 25.77 25.22 -36.95
C ALA A 460 27.17 24.68 -37.32
N PHE A 461 27.66 23.63 -36.64
CA PHE A 461 28.93 22.97 -37.00
C PHE A 461 28.85 22.28 -38.37
N LEU A 462 27.70 21.68 -38.72
CA LEU A 462 27.49 21.06 -40.04
C LEU A 462 27.54 22.10 -41.16
N PHE A 463 26.82 23.22 -41.00
CA PHE A 463 26.86 24.34 -41.92
C PHE A 463 28.28 24.92 -42.07
N PHE A 464 29.00 25.11 -40.97
CA PHE A 464 30.40 25.57 -40.97
C PHE A 464 31.33 24.63 -41.75
N ASN A 465 31.25 23.32 -41.50
CA ASN A 465 32.08 22.31 -42.15
C ASN A 465 31.78 22.18 -43.66
N ILE A 466 30.49 22.30 -44.05
CA ILE A 466 30.07 22.30 -45.45
C ILE A 466 30.53 23.58 -46.18
N LYS A 467 30.26 24.76 -45.60
CA LYS A 467 30.62 26.08 -46.18
C LYS A 467 32.13 26.18 -46.43
N ASN A 468 32.93 25.75 -45.46
CA ASN A 468 34.39 25.85 -45.53
C ASN A 468 35.08 24.58 -46.08
N ARG A 469 34.35 23.62 -46.67
CA ARG A 469 34.88 22.31 -47.15
C ARG A 469 36.08 22.40 -48.10
N ASN A 470 36.21 23.53 -48.82
CA ASN A 470 37.30 23.76 -49.77
C ASN A 470 38.60 24.28 -49.11
N GLN A 471 38.54 24.77 -47.87
CA GLN A 471 39.71 25.27 -47.13
C GLN A 471 40.69 24.14 -46.80
N LYS A 472 41.99 24.44 -46.90
CA LYS A 472 43.08 23.45 -46.74
C LYS A 472 42.99 22.66 -45.43
N LEU A 473 42.68 23.33 -44.32
CA LEU A 473 42.53 22.74 -42.98
C LEU A 473 41.42 21.67 -42.94
N ILE A 474 40.21 22.04 -43.38
CA ILE A 474 39.05 21.14 -43.37
C ILE A 474 39.20 20.02 -44.40
N LYS A 475 39.76 20.32 -45.59
CA LYS A 475 40.02 19.34 -46.64
C LYS A 475 41.01 18.25 -46.22
N MET A 476 41.97 18.56 -45.33
CA MET A 476 42.87 17.56 -44.74
C MET A 476 42.20 16.76 -43.61
N SER A 477 41.26 17.35 -42.86
CA SER A 477 40.49 16.71 -41.79
C SER A 477 39.45 15.66 -42.26
N SER A 478 39.41 15.29 -43.55
CA SER A 478 38.44 14.33 -44.13
C SER A 478 36.97 14.80 -43.92
N PRO A 479 36.49 15.81 -44.68
CA PRO A 479 35.26 16.54 -44.36
C PRO A 479 33.99 15.67 -44.34
N TYR A 480 33.94 14.60 -45.13
CA TYR A 480 32.83 13.64 -45.12
C TYR A 480 32.70 12.88 -43.80
N MET A 481 33.82 12.57 -43.12
CA MET A 481 33.78 11.92 -41.81
C MET A 481 33.41 12.89 -40.70
N ASN A 482 33.81 14.16 -40.80
CA ASN A 482 33.29 15.22 -39.92
C ASN A 482 31.76 15.34 -40.05
N ASN A 483 31.20 15.26 -41.26
CA ASN A 483 29.75 15.27 -41.46
C ASN A 483 29.05 14.05 -40.86
N LEU A 484 29.61 12.83 -41.00
CA LEU A 484 29.02 11.62 -40.40
C LEU A 484 29.03 11.64 -38.87
N ILE A 485 30.09 12.19 -38.24
CA ILE A 485 30.12 12.40 -36.78
C ILE A 485 28.96 13.30 -36.33
N ILE A 486 28.71 14.41 -37.06
CA ILE A 486 27.61 15.32 -36.73
C ILE A 486 26.25 14.66 -36.96
N LEU A 487 26.04 13.98 -38.09
CA LEU A 487 24.77 13.29 -38.39
C LEU A 487 24.46 12.19 -37.37
N GLY A 488 25.46 11.41 -36.96
CA GLY A 488 25.31 10.43 -35.88
C GLY A 488 24.94 11.09 -34.54
N GLY A 489 25.58 12.22 -34.19
CA GLY A 489 25.23 13.00 -33.00
C GLY A 489 23.81 13.58 -33.03
N MET A 490 23.36 14.10 -34.18
CA MET A 490 21.97 14.58 -34.35
C MET A 490 20.94 13.45 -34.20
N LEU A 491 21.25 12.27 -34.72
CA LEU A 491 20.40 11.08 -34.57
C LEU A 491 20.38 10.56 -33.11
N SER A 492 21.52 10.64 -32.40
CA SER A 492 21.59 10.35 -30.97
C SER A 492 20.75 11.33 -30.13
N TYR A 493 20.77 12.63 -30.41
CA TYR A 493 19.87 13.60 -29.74
C TYR A 493 18.39 13.29 -30.00
N ALA A 494 18.03 12.86 -31.21
CA ALA A 494 16.66 12.48 -31.55
C ALA A 494 16.11 11.32 -30.69
N SER A 495 16.98 10.41 -30.22
CA SER A 495 16.56 9.31 -29.34
C SER A 495 16.00 9.77 -27.99
N ILE A 496 16.49 10.89 -27.43
CA ILE A 496 16.11 11.34 -26.08
C ILE A 496 14.64 11.76 -26.02
N PHE A 497 14.14 12.45 -27.05
CA PHE A 497 12.71 12.78 -27.16
C PHE A 497 11.85 11.51 -27.15
N LEU A 498 12.28 10.48 -27.89
CA LEU A 498 11.56 9.21 -27.97
C LEU A 498 11.56 8.47 -26.64
N PHE A 499 12.65 8.49 -25.87
CA PHE A 499 12.71 7.88 -24.54
C PHE A 499 11.75 8.52 -23.53
N GLY A 500 11.49 9.83 -23.61
CA GLY A 500 10.56 10.51 -22.69
C GLY A 500 9.06 10.37 -23.03
N LEU A 501 8.71 9.78 -24.18
CA LEU A 501 7.32 9.54 -24.59
C LEU A 501 6.70 8.33 -23.88
N ASP A 502 6.35 8.53 -22.63
CA ASP A 502 5.74 7.56 -21.73
C ASP A 502 4.28 7.20 -22.14
N GLY A 503 3.75 6.07 -21.65
CA GLY A 503 2.40 5.57 -21.95
C GLY A 503 1.25 6.52 -21.53
N SER A 504 1.54 7.55 -20.72
CA SER A 504 0.61 8.63 -20.41
C SER A 504 0.40 9.64 -21.56
N PHE A 505 1.30 9.70 -22.54
CA PHE A 505 1.21 10.58 -23.72
C PHE A 505 0.84 9.83 -25.01
N VAL A 506 0.89 8.50 -25.00
CA VAL A 506 0.90 7.66 -26.21
C VAL A 506 0.01 6.44 -26.01
N SER A 507 -0.85 6.14 -26.99
CA SER A 507 -1.68 4.93 -26.96
C SER A 507 -0.82 3.66 -26.95
N GLU A 508 -1.28 2.62 -26.25
CA GLU A 508 -0.55 1.36 -26.02
C GLU A 508 0.11 0.79 -27.30
N LYS A 509 -0.64 0.79 -28.42
CA LYS A 509 -0.16 0.29 -29.73
C LYS A 509 1.00 1.10 -30.33
N THR A 510 1.06 2.41 -30.05
CA THR A 510 2.16 3.26 -30.50
C THR A 510 3.29 3.33 -29.46
N PHE A 511 3.05 2.97 -28.19
CA PHE A 511 4.14 2.69 -27.25
C PHE A 511 4.99 1.48 -27.70
N GLU A 512 4.37 0.39 -28.16
CA GLU A 512 5.09 -0.78 -28.71
C GLU A 512 5.95 -0.43 -29.92
N THR A 513 5.46 0.40 -30.84
CA THR A 513 6.27 0.85 -31.98
C THR A 513 7.39 1.79 -31.55
N LEU A 514 7.16 2.66 -30.56
CA LEU A 514 8.21 3.49 -29.96
C LEU A 514 9.30 2.64 -29.26
N CYS A 515 8.96 1.55 -28.56
CA CYS A 515 9.94 0.62 -27.99
C CYS A 515 10.96 0.15 -29.05
N THR A 516 10.49 -0.21 -30.23
CA THR A 516 11.35 -0.60 -31.37
C THR A 516 12.16 0.59 -31.89
N VAL A 517 11.49 1.71 -32.19
CA VAL A 517 12.12 2.87 -32.87
C VAL A 517 13.19 3.56 -32.00
N ARG A 518 13.02 3.59 -30.66
CA ARG A 518 14.04 4.06 -29.69
C ARG A 518 15.39 3.36 -29.90
N THR A 519 15.37 2.02 -29.85
CA THR A 519 16.55 1.16 -29.93
C THR A 519 17.27 1.28 -31.28
N TRP A 520 16.50 1.37 -32.37
CA TRP A 520 17.03 1.56 -33.71
C TRP A 520 17.76 2.91 -33.88
N ILE A 521 17.11 4.01 -33.50
CA ILE A 521 17.66 5.37 -33.67
C ILE A 521 18.93 5.57 -32.85
N LEU A 522 18.95 5.10 -31.59
CA LEU A 522 20.15 5.17 -30.74
C LEU A 522 21.32 4.36 -31.33
N THR A 523 21.06 3.13 -31.77
CA THR A 523 22.09 2.23 -32.31
C THR A 523 22.69 2.75 -33.61
N VAL A 524 21.86 3.25 -34.54
CA VAL A 524 22.33 3.85 -35.80
C VAL A 524 23.10 5.16 -35.56
N GLY A 525 22.64 5.99 -34.62
CA GLY A 525 23.32 7.24 -34.23
C GLY A 525 24.72 7.00 -33.67
N TYR A 526 24.82 6.14 -32.64
CA TYR A 526 26.09 5.73 -32.05
C TYR A 526 27.05 5.16 -33.10
N THR A 527 26.58 4.21 -33.92
CA THR A 527 27.43 3.48 -34.87
C THR A 527 27.97 4.39 -35.98
N THR A 528 27.14 5.32 -36.47
CA THR A 528 27.56 6.30 -37.48
C THR A 528 28.61 7.26 -36.92
N ALA A 529 28.43 7.76 -35.69
CA ALA A 529 29.37 8.66 -35.05
C ALA A 529 30.70 7.96 -34.67
N PHE A 530 30.62 6.84 -33.95
CA PHE A 530 31.79 6.09 -33.49
C PHE A 530 32.57 5.50 -34.67
N GLY A 531 31.89 4.89 -35.65
CA GLY A 531 32.52 4.34 -36.85
C GLY A 531 33.29 5.40 -37.65
N ALA A 532 32.75 6.62 -37.78
CA ALA A 532 33.44 7.72 -38.44
C ALA A 532 34.67 8.23 -37.67
N MET A 533 34.65 8.24 -36.33
CA MET A 533 35.84 8.51 -35.51
C MET A 533 36.88 7.38 -35.64
N PHE A 534 36.45 6.12 -35.49
CA PHE A 534 37.29 4.94 -35.66
C PHE A 534 38.00 4.92 -37.02
N ALA A 535 37.27 5.15 -38.12
CA ALA A 535 37.83 5.12 -39.47
C ALA A 535 38.86 6.24 -39.71
N LYS A 536 38.73 7.38 -39.02
CA LYS A 536 39.76 8.44 -39.01
C LYS A 536 41.02 7.98 -38.27
N THR A 537 40.90 7.43 -37.06
CA THR A 537 42.05 6.94 -36.28
C THR A 537 42.77 5.78 -36.98
N TRP A 538 42.01 4.86 -37.59
CA TRP A 538 42.54 3.77 -38.43
C TRP A 538 43.33 4.29 -39.65
N ARG A 539 42.83 5.34 -40.34
CA ARG A 539 43.56 6.00 -41.44
C ARG A 539 44.91 6.56 -40.97
N VAL A 540 44.98 7.13 -39.76
CA VAL A 540 46.24 7.63 -39.17
C VAL A 540 47.20 6.45 -38.94
N HIS A 541 46.79 5.43 -38.18
CA HIS A 541 47.62 4.25 -37.90
C HIS A 541 48.13 3.56 -39.19
N ALA A 542 47.24 3.37 -40.18
CA ALA A 542 47.58 2.74 -41.46
C ALA A 542 48.55 3.55 -42.34
N ILE A 543 48.66 4.88 -42.15
CA ILE A 543 49.67 5.71 -42.81
C ILE A 543 51.04 5.49 -42.17
N PHE A 544 51.14 5.53 -40.84
CA PHE A 544 52.43 5.48 -40.13
C PHE A 544 53.06 4.08 -40.07
N LYS A 545 52.26 3.00 -40.08
CA LYS A 545 52.77 1.61 -40.05
C LYS A 545 53.42 1.17 -41.37
N ASN A 546 53.42 1.99 -42.43
CA ASN A 546 54.01 1.67 -43.74
C ASN A 546 55.48 2.12 -43.84
N VAL A 547 56.38 1.29 -43.29
CA VAL A 547 57.85 1.52 -43.20
C VAL A 547 58.52 2.03 -44.49
N LYS A 548 58.00 1.68 -45.68
CA LYS A 548 58.58 2.11 -46.98
C LYS A 548 58.22 3.55 -47.41
N MET A 549 57.49 4.34 -46.61
CA MET A 549 57.23 5.80 -46.78
C MET A 549 56.72 6.32 -48.15
N LYS A 550 56.41 5.43 -49.12
CA LYS A 550 55.76 5.79 -50.39
C LYS A 550 54.38 6.38 -50.10
N LYS A 551 54.10 7.60 -50.60
CA LYS A 551 52.85 8.37 -50.36
C LYS A 551 51.60 7.60 -50.82
N LYS A 552 51.06 6.75 -49.95
CA LYS A 552 49.84 5.95 -50.18
C LYS A 552 48.60 6.81 -49.92
N ILE A 553 48.08 7.47 -50.96
CA ILE A 553 46.88 8.30 -50.87
C ILE A 553 45.64 7.41 -50.67
N ILE A 554 45.25 7.20 -49.42
CA ILE A 554 43.97 6.57 -49.06
C ILE A 554 42.85 7.56 -49.37
N LYS A 555 41.94 7.22 -50.30
CA LYS A 555 40.74 8.00 -50.62
C LYS A 555 39.67 7.80 -49.56
N ASP A 556 38.95 8.87 -49.21
CA ASP A 556 37.85 8.89 -48.22
C ASP A 556 36.75 7.84 -48.52
N GLN A 557 36.52 7.51 -49.80
CA GLN A 557 35.64 6.41 -50.23
C GLN A 557 35.96 5.07 -49.53
N LYS A 558 37.25 4.74 -49.34
CA LYS A 558 37.65 3.49 -48.67
C LYS A 558 37.38 3.52 -47.16
N LEU A 559 37.36 4.69 -46.53
CA LEU A 559 36.95 4.83 -45.15
C LEU A 559 35.42 4.72 -45.02
N LEU A 560 34.66 5.30 -45.96
CA LEU A 560 33.19 5.22 -45.97
C LEU A 560 32.71 3.77 -46.08
N VAL A 561 33.40 2.91 -46.85
CA VAL A 561 33.11 1.46 -46.90
C VAL A 561 33.31 0.77 -45.55
N ILE A 562 34.30 1.18 -44.74
CA ILE A 562 34.51 0.63 -43.38
C ILE A 562 33.33 1.01 -42.47
N VAL A 563 32.92 2.28 -42.47
CA VAL A 563 31.78 2.75 -41.65
C VAL A 563 30.46 2.11 -42.10
N GLY A 564 30.24 2.00 -43.41
CA GLY A 564 29.08 1.31 -43.97
C GLY A 564 29.04 -0.18 -43.62
N GLY A 565 30.18 -0.86 -43.58
CA GLY A 565 30.28 -2.25 -43.13
C GLY A 565 29.94 -2.44 -41.65
N MET A 566 30.41 -1.53 -40.77
CA MET A 566 30.03 -1.54 -39.35
C MET A 566 28.53 -1.31 -39.17
N LEU A 567 27.96 -0.32 -39.88
CA LEU A 567 26.53 -0.03 -39.84
C LEU A 567 25.68 -1.19 -40.38
N LEU A 568 26.14 -1.91 -41.41
CA LEU A 568 25.44 -3.06 -41.96
C LEU A 568 25.35 -4.20 -40.93
N ILE A 569 26.41 -4.46 -40.16
CA ILE A 569 26.39 -5.47 -39.08
C ILE A 569 25.32 -5.13 -38.04
N ASP A 570 25.26 -3.87 -37.60
CA ASP A 570 24.25 -3.40 -36.65
C ASP A 570 22.81 -3.49 -37.18
N LEU A 571 22.60 -3.11 -38.45
CA LEU A 571 21.29 -3.25 -39.09
C LEU A 571 20.88 -4.73 -39.19
N CYS A 572 21.80 -5.64 -39.53
CA CYS A 572 21.53 -7.07 -39.52
C CYS A 572 21.15 -7.58 -38.11
N ILE A 573 21.86 -7.16 -37.06
CA ILE A 573 21.55 -7.54 -35.67
C ILE A 573 20.14 -7.05 -35.27
N LEU A 574 19.80 -5.79 -35.56
CA LEU A 574 18.49 -5.22 -35.24
C LEU A 574 17.34 -5.85 -36.04
N ILE A 575 17.55 -6.19 -37.31
CA ILE A 575 16.57 -6.89 -38.14
C ILE A 575 16.34 -8.31 -37.61
N CYS A 576 17.41 -9.04 -37.28
CA CYS A 576 17.30 -10.38 -36.69
C CYS A 576 16.59 -10.34 -35.33
N TRP A 577 16.89 -9.36 -34.46
CA TRP A 577 16.21 -9.18 -33.19
C TRP A 577 14.70 -8.96 -33.40
N GLN A 578 14.33 -7.99 -34.24
CA GLN A 578 12.92 -7.66 -34.50
C GLN A 578 12.14 -8.79 -35.19
N ALA A 579 12.81 -9.61 -36.00
CA ALA A 579 12.19 -10.73 -36.70
C ALA A 579 12.03 -12.00 -35.84
N VAL A 580 12.86 -12.18 -34.80
CA VAL A 580 12.88 -13.40 -33.97
C VAL A 580 12.16 -13.20 -32.63
N ASP A 581 12.40 -12.10 -31.92
CA ASP A 581 11.82 -11.83 -30.59
C ASP A 581 11.61 -10.31 -30.43
N PRO A 582 10.60 -9.71 -31.08
CA PRO A 582 10.38 -8.26 -31.07
C PRO A 582 10.02 -7.74 -29.68
N LEU A 583 10.49 -6.53 -29.36
CA LEU A 583 10.15 -5.82 -28.12
C LEU A 583 8.65 -5.53 -28.04
N ARG A 584 8.04 -5.86 -26.91
CA ARG A 584 6.61 -5.63 -26.58
C ARG A 584 6.46 -4.85 -25.29
N ARG A 585 5.26 -4.36 -25.03
CA ARG A 585 4.90 -3.71 -23.77
C ARG A 585 4.63 -4.76 -22.68
N THR A 586 5.49 -4.81 -21.67
CA THR A 586 5.25 -5.53 -20.40
C THR A 586 4.74 -4.55 -19.34
N VAL A 587 3.91 -5.03 -18.41
CA VAL A 587 3.35 -4.20 -17.32
C VAL A 587 3.66 -4.88 -15.99
N GLU A 588 4.58 -4.30 -15.24
CA GLU A 588 4.88 -4.74 -13.87
C GLU A 588 3.97 -4.03 -12.87
N ARG A 589 3.50 -4.79 -11.88
CA ARG A 589 2.66 -4.31 -10.78
C ARG A 589 3.46 -4.46 -9.49
N TYR A 590 3.80 -3.34 -8.87
CA TYR A 590 4.48 -3.37 -7.58
C TYR A 590 3.47 -3.62 -6.45
N SER A 591 3.98 -3.96 -5.27
CA SER A 591 3.19 -4.05 -4.04
C SER A 591 2.47 -2.72 -3.75
N MET A 592 1.36 -2.79 -3.01
CA MET A 592 0.56 -1.59 -2.67
C MET A 592 1.41 -0.65 -1.82
N GLU A 593 1.70 0.54 -2.35
CA GLU A 593 2.33 1.60 -1.57
C GLU A 593 1.27 2.13 -0.60
N GLY A 594 1.49 1.91 0.71
CA GLY A 594 0.75 2.65 1.73
C GLY A 594 1.00 4.14 1.53
N CYS A 595 -0.03 4.98 1.67
CA CYS A 595 0.03 6.39 1.29
C CYS A 595 0.91 7.24 2.24
N THR A 596 2.22 7.06 2.17
CA THR A 596 3.20 8.01 2.71
C THR A 596 3.02 9.34 1.98
N GLN A 597 2.59 10.37 2.70
CA GLN A 597 2.79 11.74 2.25
C GLN A 597 4.29 12.01 2.20
N HIS A 598 4.89 11.85 1.03
CA HIS A 598 6.03 12.67 0.68
C HIS A 598 5.49 14.07 0.39
N PRO A 599 5.86 15.10 1.17
CA PRO A 599 5.81 16.47 0.69
C PRO A 599 6.65 16.55 -0.59
N SER A 600 6.31 17.48 -1.49
CA SER A 600 7.04 17.62 -2.75
C SER A 600 8.49 18.05 -2.52
N GLU A 601 9.43 17.10 -2.57
CA GLU A 601 10.87 17.34 -2.68
C GLU A 601 11.21 17.94 -4.05
N GLN A 602 10.80 19.19 -4.25
CA GLN A 602 11.01 19.99 -5.46
C GLN A 602 11.94 21.20 -5.21
N ALA A 603 12.83 21.09 -4.22
CA ALA A 603 13.84 22.10 -3.90
C ALA A 603 15.21 21.81 -4.56
N ASP A 604 15.77 20.62 -4.34
CA ASP A 604 17.24 20.46 -4.41
C ASP A 604 17.84 20.32 -5.82
N VAL A 605 17.03 19.99 -6.83
CA VAL A 605 17.47 19.94 -8.24
C VAL A 605 17.92 21.33 -8.73
N TRP A 606 17.30 22.40 -8.21
CA TRP A 606 17.65 23.78 -8.57
C TRP A 606 18.99 24.22 -7.96
N LEU A 607 19.27 23.82 -6.71
CA LEU A 607 20.55 24.08 -6.04
C LEU A 607 21.71 23.39 -6.77
N TRP A 608 21.51 22.16 -7.25
CA TRP A 608 22.54 21.44 -8.00
C TRP A 608 22.85 22.10 -9.36
N LEU A 609 21.83 22.51 -10.12
CA LEU A 609 22.02 23.15 -11.42
C LEU A 609 22.73 24.51 -11.34
N LEU A 610 22.50 25.29 -10.28
CA LEU A 610 23.16 26.59 -10.05
C LEU A 610 24.67 26.47 -9.72
N SER A 611 25.16 25.27 -9.37
CA SER A 611 26.58 25.04 -9.03
C SER A 611 27.52 24.94 -10.23
N LEU A 612 27.00 24.83 -11.46
CA LEU A 612 27.77 24.46 -12.65
C LEU A 612 28.13 25.62 -13.61
N THR A 613 27.83 26.88 -13.25
CA THR A 613 28.13 28.06 -14.09
C THR A 613 29.09 29.05 -13.42
N PRO A 614 30.38 29.09 -13.80
CA PRO A 614 31.35 30.02 -13.21
C PRO A 614 31.36 31.38 -13.92
N TRP A 615 30.63 32.37 -13.39
CA TRP A 615 30.89 33.78 -13.66
C TRP A 615 30.64 34.67 -12.41
N PRO A 616 31.40 35.76 -12.23
CA PRO A 616 31.47 36.49 -10.96
C PRO A 616 30.27 37.43 -10.74
N LEU A 617 29.97 37.67 -9.47
CA LEU A 617 28.95 38.62 -9.02
C LEU A 617 29.37 40.07 -9.28
N CYS A 618 28.47 40.85 -9.89
CA CYS A 618 28.37 42.29 -9.66
C CYS A 618 27.05 42.57 -8.95
N HIS A 619 27.11 43.19 -7.77
CA HIS A 619 25.93 43.76 -7.13
C HIS A 619 25.38 44.91 -7.98
N TYR A 620 24.07 44.93 -8.19
CA TYR A 620 23.34 46.19 -8.27
C TYR A 620 21.92 46.04 -7.72
N GLN A 621 21.38 47.15 -7.23
CA GLN A 621 20.18 47.22 -6.40
C GLN A 621 19.08 47.97 -7.16
N ALA A 622 17.89 47.37 -7.28
CA ALA A 622 16.73 48.02 -7.90
C ALA A 622 15.44 47.58 -7.20
N SER A 623 14.51 48.52 -7.04
CA SER A 623 13.29 48.40 -6.22
C SER A 623 12.02 48.31 -7.06
N SER A 624 10.98 47.71 -6.48
CA SER A 624 9.54 47.99 -6.64
C SER A 624 8.93 48.09 -8.04
N TYR A 625 7.81 47.38 -8.25
CA TYR A 625 6.48 48.01 -8.38
C TYR A 625 5.38 46.94 -8.50
N GLY A 626 4.18 47.22 -7.99
CA GLY A 626 2.99 46.37 -8.14
C GLY A 626 1.71 47.14 -7.84
N PHE A 627 0.70 46.98 -8.71
CA PHE A 627 -0.64 47.58 -8.66
C PHE A 627 -1.60 46.64 -9.45
N SER A 628 -2.89 46.43 -9.12
CA SER A 628 -3.64 46.71 -7.88
C SER A 628 -5.07 46.13 -7.90
N GLY A 629 -5.44 45.30 -6.91
CA GLY A 629 -6.81 45.12 -6.37
C GLY A 629 -8.00 44.87 -7.33
N PRO A 630 -9.26 45.09 -6.88
CA PRO A 630 -9.71 45.30 -5.48
C PRO A 630 -10.91 44.42 -5.06
N PHE A 631 -11.02 44.06 -3.76
CA PHE A 631 -12.11 44.46 -2.84
C PHE A 631 -12.03 43.75 -1.48
N HIS A 632 -12.61 44.40 -0.46
CA HIS A 632 -12.65 44.09 0.99
C HIS A 632 -13.91 44.85 1.53
N PRO A 633 -14.24 44.98 2.84
CA PRO A 633 -13.50 44.61 4.06
C PRO A 633 -14.35 43.94 5.19
N GLN A 634 -13.74 43.87 6.38
CA GLN A 634 -14.33 43.94 7.75
C GLN A 634 -14.56 42.64 8.55
N LEU A 635 -14.36 42.62 9.89
CA LEU A 635 -13.29 43.22 10.73
C LEU A 635 -13.45 42.73 12.20
N TRP A 636 -12.40 42.20 12.82
CA TRP A 636 -12.28 42.06 14.29
C TRP A 636 -10.81 42.26 14.71
N PRO A 637 -10.48 43.28 15.52
CA PRO A 637 -9.17 43.52 16.16
C PRO A 637 -9.29 43.41 17.71
N PRO A 638 -8.31 43.83 18.55
CA PRO A 638 -6.83 43.93 18.40
C PRO A 638 -6.02 43.27 19.56
N TYR A 639 -4.72 42.98 19.36
CA TYR A 639 -3.52 43.17 20.26
C TYR A 639 -3.59 42.87 21.80
N HIS A 640 -2.52 42.88 22.62
CA HIS A 640 -1.09 43.23 22.49
C HIS A 640 -0.18 42.27 23.30
N SER A 641 1.03 42.72 23.70
CA SER A 641 2.17 41.90 24.14
C SER A 641 2.82 42.38 25.45
N SER A 642 3.32 41.42 26.25
CA SER A 642 4.47 41.46 27.19
C SER A 642 4.88 42.76 27.92
N GLU A 643 5.07 42.69 29.25
CA GLU A 643 6.36 43.02 29.92
C GLU A 643 6.45 42.55 31.41
N ASN A 644 7.60 42.80 32.04
CA ASN A 644 8.12 42.38 33.37
C ASN A 644 7.80 43.43 34.49
N PRO A 645 8.31 43.33 35.75
CA PRO A 645 8.48 42.19 36.68
C PRO A 645 8.01 42.51 38.15
N ASP A 646 8.25 41.59 39.09
CA ASP A 646 8.57 41.74 40.53
C ASP A 646 7.85 42.74 41.49
N ASN A 647 7.51 42.16 42.67
CA ASN A 647 7.69 42.65 44.05
C ASN A 647 6.55 43.26 44.92
N LEU A 648 6.68 42.94 46.22
CA LEU A 648 6.09 43.50 47.46
C LEU A 648 4.57 43.38 47.78
N ALA A 649 4.27 42.40 48.65
CA ALA A 649 3.64 42.50 49.98
C ALA A 649 2.55 43.59 50.27
N LEU A 650 1.48 43.28 51.03
CA LEU A 650 1.56 43.21 52.51
C LEU A 650 0.41 42.45 53.23
N SER A 651 0.77 41.76 54.33
CA SER A 651 0.09 41.78 55.65
C SER A 651 -1.29 41.09 55.92
N LYS A 652 -1.24 40.13 56.88
CA LYS A 652 -2.24 39.82 57.97
C LYS A 652 -3.56 39.08 57.63
N MET A 653 -4.16 38.26 58.51
CA MET A 653 -3.70 37.53 59.72
C MET A 653 -4.73 36.45 60.14
N THR A 654 -4.39 35.62 61.14
CA THR A 654 -5.24 34.62 61.86
C THR A 654 -5.72 33.40 61.04
N SER A 655 -5.37 32.14 61.35
CA SER A 655 -5.50 31.33 62.60
C SER A 655 -6.87 30.66 62.69
N THR A 656 -6.96 29.32 62.67
CA THR A 656 -6.68 28.51 63.87
C THR A 656 -6.09 27.11 63.59
N LYS A 657 -5.33 26.58 64.56
CA LYS A 657 -4.78 25.21 64.56
C LYS A 657 -5.78 24.21 65.17
N LYS A 658 -5.63 22.92 64.81
CA LYS A 658 -5.53 21.84 65.81
C LYS A 658 -4.58 20.74 65.32
N SER A 659 -3.97 20.03 66.26
CA SER A 659 -2.85 19.11 66.05
C SER A 659 -2.99 17.84 66.89
N GLY A 660 -2.31 16.77 66.46
CA GLY A 660 -2.14 15.52 67.21
C GLY A 660 -0.88 14.80 66.69
N GLU A 661 -0.07 14.29 67.60
CA GLU A 661 1.28 13.76 67.32
C GLU A 661 1.33 12.22 67.36
N GLY A 662 2.39 11.60 66.82
CA GLY A 662 2.48 10.13 66.71
C GLY A 662 3.81 9.58 66.19
N SER A 663 4.91 9.86 66.91
CA SER A 663 6.25 9.20 66.91
C SER A 663 6.54 7.99 65.98
N GLY A 664 7.71 7.99 65.32
CA GLY A 664 8.36 6.77 64.80
C GLY A 664 9.66 7.02 64.03
N GLU A 665 10.80 6.55 64.55
CA GLU A 665 12.16 6.88 64.10
C GLU A 665 12.59 6.38 62.70
N TRP A 666 13.72 6.93 62.22
CA TRP A 666 14.36 6.60 60.95
C TRP A 666 15.33 5.40 61.09
N ASN A 667 15.49 4.64 60.00
CA ASN A 667 16.78 4.01 59.70
C ASN A 667 17.15 4.18 58.21
N LYS A 668 18.31 4.80 57.97
CA LYS A 668 19.08 4.81 56.71
C LYS A 668 20.12 3.66 56.80
N PRO A 669 20.76 3.17 55.70
CA PRO A 669 21.28 3.97 54.58
C PRO A 669 21.22 3.27 53.20
N GLY A 670 22.01 3.76 52.24
CA GLY A 670 22.44 2.99 51.06
C GLY A 670 21.96 3.54 49.72
N VAL A 671 22.73 4.46 49.14
CA VAL A 671 22.69 4.77 47.69
C VAL A 671 23.90 4.10 47.07
N ASP A 672 23.74 3.35 45.98
CA ASP A 672 24.60 3.56 44.81
C ASP A 672 24.02 2.97 43.50
N ARG A 673 24.67 3.29 42.38
CA ARG A 673 24.20 3.05 41.00
C ARG A 673 24.80 1.84 40.29
N ASP A 674 24.36 1.67 39.05
CA ASP A 674 24.95 0.90 37.94
C ASP A 674 24.99 -0.63 38.01
N ARG A 675 24.17 -1.25 37.15
CA ARG A 675 24.67 -2.30 36.26
C ARG A 675 23.94 -2.33 34.92
N SER A 676 24.70 -2.27 33.83
CA SER A 676 24.22 -2.49 32.46
C SER A 676 23.95 -3.98 32.21
N CYS A 677 22.98 -4.31 31.35
CA CYS A 677 22.74 -5.67 30.87
C CYS A 677 22.65 -5.72 29.34
N ARG A 678 23.72 -6.28 28.77
CA ARG A 678 23.90 -6.80 27.42
C ARG A 678 22.63 -7.45 26.84
N MET A 679 22.24 -7.06 25.62
CA MET A 679 21.41 -7.87 24.74
C MET A 679 22.30 -8.76 23.86
N GLU A 680 21.89 -10.00 23.66
CA GLU A 680 22.46 -10.91 22.66
C GLU A 680 21.51 -10.96 21.45
N MET A 681 22.06 -11.08 20.24
CA MET A 681 21.28 -11.19 19.00
C MET A 681 21.35 -12.62 18.47
N GLU A 682 20.26 -13.38 18.60
CA GLU A 682 20.01 -14.54 17.73
C GLU A 682 19.07 -14.12 16.60
N GLY A 683 19.55 -14.17 15.37
CA GLY A 683 18.79 -13.80 14.18
C GLY A 683 18.06 -14.99 13.57
N VAL A 684 16.73 -15.06 13.76
CA VAL A 684 15.85 -15.99 13.03
C VAL A 684 15.14 -15.22 11.91
N LEU A 685 15.18 -15.76 10.70
CA LEU A 685 14.55 -15.17 9.51
C LEU A 685 13.06 -15.55 9.46
N GLU A 686 12.17 -14.60 9.75
CA GLU A 686 10.76 -14.71 9.36
C GLU A 686 10.54 -14.19 7.91
N PRO A 687 9.63 -14.81 7.13
CA PRO A 687 9.28 -14.32 5.80
C PRO A 687 8.41 -13.05 5.88
N ASP A 688 8.65 -12.09 4.97
CA ASP A 688 8.04 -10.76 5.00
C ASP A 688 6.50 -10.80 4.87
N SER A 689 5.80 -10.63 6.00
CA SER A 689 4.35 -10.58 6.04
C SER A 689 3.85 -9.19 5.64
N GLY A 690 3.20 -9.11 4.48
CA GLY A 690 2.75 -7.85 3.86
C GLY A 690 1.99 -6.93 4.81
N ARG A 691 2.58 -5.76 5.08
CA ARG A 691 2.02 -4.75 5.99
C ARG A 691 0.69 -4.20 5.42
N PRO A 692 -0.38 -4.06 6.23
CA PRO A 692 -1.66 -3.54 5.72
C PRO A 692 -1.51 -2.09 5.21
N PRO A 693 -2.25 -1.69 4.16
CA PRO A 693 -2.08 -0.38 3.53
C PRO A 693 -2.48 0.75 4.48
N VAL A 694 -1.55 1.70 4.67
CA VAL A 694 -1.80 2.95 5.41
C VAL A 694 -2.85 3.78 4.64
N PRO A 695 -3.90 4.30 5.32
CA PRO A 695 -5.01 4.99 4.66
C PRO A 695 -4.59 6.30 3.96
N ASP A 696 -5.33 6.66 2.90
CA ASP A 696 -5.28 8.00 2.27
C ASP A 696 -5.41 9.10 3.34
N PRO A 697 -4.56 10.15 3.33
CA PRO A 697 -4.72 11.35 4.16
C PRO A 697 -6.10 12.01 4.10
N ALA A 698 -6.86 11.82 3.01
CA ALA A 698 -8.25 12.25 2.88
C ALA A 698 -9.28 11.24 3.44
N GLY A 699 -8.84 10.20 4.15
CA GLY A 699 -9.67 9.19 4.84
C GLY A 699 -10.30 8.11 3.94
N ARG A 700 -10.21 8.24 2.61
CA ARG A 700 -10.92 7.38 1.63
C ARG A 700 -10.45 5.93 1.67
N ASP A 701 -11.38 5.01 1.36
CA ASP A 701 -11.14 3.56 1.31
C ASP A 701 -10.56 3.10 -0.04
N ILE A 702 -9.51 3.79 -0.46
CA ILE A 702 -8.80 3.55 -1.72
C ILE A 702 -7.35 3.17 -1.40
N SER A 703 -6.92 2.01 -1.89
CA SER A 703 -5.52 1.62 -1.95
C SER A 703 -5.01 1.79 -3.37
N ILE A 704 -3.84 2.42 -3.52
CA ILE A 704 -3.23 2.66 -4.83
C ILE A 704 -2.26 1.52 -5.12
N ARG A 705 -2.44 0.86 -6.27
CA ARG A 705 -1.48 -0.11 -6.80
C ARG A 705 -0.66 0.54 -7.92
N PRO A 706 0.60 0.91 -7.68
CA PRO A 706 1.47 1.41 -8.73
C PRO A 706 1.75 0.34 -9.78
N LEU A 707 1.66 0.74 -11.06
CA LEU A 707 2.09 -0.06 -12.21
C LEU A 707 3.13 0.71 -13.03
N LEU A 708 4.01 -0.03 -13.70
CA LEU A 708 5.07 0.51 -14.55
C LEU A 708 5.08 -0.24 -15.89
N GLU A 709 5.35 0.49 -16.97
CA GLU A 709 5.40 -0.07 -18.32
C GLU A 709 6.86 -0.21 -18.77
N HIS A 710 7.20 -1.39 -19.28
CA HIS A 710 8.52 -1.71 -19.79
C HIS A 710 8.46 -2.16 -21.25
N CYS A 711 9.59 -1.99 -21.95
CA CYS A 711 9.79 -2.40 -23.34
C CYS A 711 10.71 -3.63 -23.35
N GLU A 712 10.14 -4.84 -23.35
CA GLU A 712 10.92 -6.08 -23.17
C GLU A 712 10.56 -7.18 -24.15
N ASN A 713 11.39 -8.21 -24.19
CA ASN A 713 11.14 -9.46 -24.89
C ASN A 713 11.66 -10.65 -24.06
N THR A 714 11.31 -11.87 -24.44
CA THR A 714 11.58 -13.06 -23.59
C THR A 714 13.07 -13.36 -23.39
N HIS A 715 13.92 -12.97 -24.34
CA HIS A 715 15.37 -13.24 -24.30
C HIS A 715 16.22 -11.96 -24.18
N MET A 716 15.71 -10.90 -23.52
CA MET A 716 16.34 -9.57 -23.54
C MET A 716 17.80 -9.56 -23.06
N THR A 717 18.12 -10.38 -22.06
CA THR A 717 19.49 -10.52 -21.54
C THR A 717 20.48 -11.04 -22.60
N ILE A 718 20.03 -11.94 -23.49
CA ILE A 718 20.86 -12.50 -24.57
C ILE A 718 21.10 -11.45 -25.65
N TRP A 719 20.03 -10.76 -26.10
CA TRP A 719 20.13 -9.72 -27.13
C TRP A 719 20.97 -8.52 -26.67
N LEU A 720 20.72 -7.99 -25.47
CA LEU A 720 21.53 -6.93 -24.89
C LEU A 720 22.99 -7.37 -24.65
N GLY A 721 23.21 -8.61 -24.20
CA GLY A 721 24.54 -9.18 -24.03
C GLY A 721 25.35 -9.21 -25.32
N ILE A 722 24.75 -9.69 -26.43
CA ILE A 722 25.38 -9.73 -27.76
C ILE A 722 25.71 -8.30 -28.24
N VAL A 723 24.76 -7.37 -28.14
CA VAL A 723 24.95 -5.98 -28.56
C VAL A 723 26.04 -5.29 -27.75
N TYR A 724 26.00 -5.36 -26.42
CA TYR A 724 27.01 -4.73 -25.56
C TYR A 724 28.39 -5.37 -25.71
N ALA A 725 28.50 -6.69 -25.92
CA ALA A 725 29.78 -7.34 -26.19
C ALA A 725 30.41 -6.85 -27.50
N TYR A 726 29.64 -6.80 -28.60
CA TYR A 726 30.10 -6.28 -29.88
C TYR A 726 30.52 -4.79 -29.79
N LYS A 727 29.70 -3.96 -29.14
CA LYS A 727 30.01 -2.53 -28.93
C LYS A 727 31.25 -2.35 -28.05
N GLY A 728 31.37 -3.11 -26.96
CA GLY A 728 32.52 -3.07 -26.05
C GLY A 728 33.83 -3.44 -26.76
N LEU A 729 33.85 -4.50 -27.56
CA LEU A 729 35.02 -4.90 -28.34
C LEU A 729 35.42 -3.84 -29.39
N LEU A 730 34.44 -3.29 -30.11
CA LEU A 730 34.66 -2.20 -31.08
C LEU A 730 35.23 -0.94 -30.41
N MET A 731 34.72 -0.63 -29.21
CA MET A 731 35.12 0.52 -28.40
C MET A 731 36.54 0.37 -27.83
N LEU A 732 36.86 -0.80 -27.27
CA LEU A 732 38.22 -1.15 -26.83
C LEU A 732 39.24 -1.06 -27.97
N PHE A 733 38.89 -1.56 -29.17
CA PHE A 733 39.75 -1.46 -30.34
C PHE A 733 39.93 -0.01 -30.81
N GLY A 734 38.88 0.82 -30.73
CA GLY A 734 38.98 2.26 -30.97
C GLY A 734 39.93 2.97 -30.00
N CYS A 735 39.84 2.66 -28.70
CA CYS A 735 40.74 3.17 -27.66
C CYS A 735 42.20 2.71 -27.90
N PHE A 736 42.42 1.45 -28.26
CA PHE A 736 43.75 0.94 -28.63
C PHE A 736 44.38 1.71 -29.80
N LEU A 737 43.61 1.95 -30.87
CA LEU A 737 44.10 2.75 -32.02
C LEU A 737 44.34 4.21 -31.65
N ALA A 738 43.55 4.78 -30.72
CA ALA A 738 43.78 6.12 -30.19
C ALA A 738 45.06 6.21 -29.34
N TRP A 739 45.41 5.15 -28.60
CA TRP A 739 46.67 5.04 -27.85
C TRP A 739 47.88 4.95 -28.81
N GLU A 740 47.84 4.01 -29.76
CA GLU A 740 48.88 3.82 -30.79
C GLU A 740 49.19 5.08 -31.59
N THR A 741 48.21 5.96 -31.82
CA THR A 741 48.37 7.18 -32.61
C THR A 741 48.68 8.44 -31.80
N ARG A 742 48.73 8.36 -30.46
CA ARG A 742 48.83 9.53 -29.56
C ARG A 742 50.14 10.33 -29.70
N ASN A 743 51.25 9.66 -30.00
CA ASN A 743 52.59 10.25 -30.07
C ASN A 743 52.92 10.89 -31.44
N VAL A 744 51.99 10.92 -32.39
CA VAL A 744 52.30 11.20 -33.81
C VAL A 744 51.86 12.62 -34.23
N SER A 745 52.62 13.62 -33.79
CA SER A 745 52.31 15.05 -33.88
C SER A 745 52.81 15.75 -35.16
N ILE A 746 52.33 15.34 -36.33
CA ILE A 746 52.56 16.13 -37.57
C ILE A 746 51.61 17.34 -37.63
N PRO A 747 52.08 18.59 -37.87
CA PRO A 747 51.22 19.79 -37.90
C PRO A 747 50.05 19.73 -38.90
N ALA A 748 50.21 19.00 -40.01
CA ALA A 748 49.16 18.77 -41.01
C ALA A 748 48.12 17.70 -40.59
N LEU A 749 48.27 17.08 -39.42
CA LEU A 749 47.46 15.94 -38.96
C LEU A 749 46.99 16.03 -37.49
N ASN A 750 47.20 17.18 -36.83
CA ASN A 750 46.92 17.42 -35.39
C ASN A 750 45.44 17.25 -34.97
N ASP A 751 44.54 16.98 -35.92
CA ASP A 751 43.15 16.52 -35.70
C ASP A 751 43.09 15.20 -34.91
N SER A 752 44.10 14.33 -35.06
CA SER A 752 44.16 13.01 -34.43
C SER A 752 44.07 13.03 -32.91
N LYS A 753 44.73 13.99 -32.25
CA LYS A 753 44.77 14.11 -30.78
C LYS A 753 43.37 14.36 -30.19
N TYR A 754 42.61 15.27 -30.80
CA TYR A 754 41.25 15.60 -30.37
C TYR A 754 40.25 14.46 -30.63
N ILE A 755 40.42 13.72 -31.74
CA ILE A 755 39.62 12.53 -32.04
C ILE A 755 39.91 11.43 -30.99
N GLY A 756 41.18 11.20 -30.63
CA GLY A 756 41.55 10.26 -29.59
C GLY A 756 40.96 10.61 -28.23
N MET A 757 41.05 11.88 -27.82
CA MET A 757 40.39 12.39 -26.60
C MET A 757 38.86 12.18 -26.62
N SER A 758 38.22 12.40 -27.77
CA SER A 758 36.79 12.16 -27.94
C SER A 758 36.43 10.67 -27.78
N VAL A 759 37.22 9.76 -28.37
CA VAL A 759 37.02 8.32 -28.26
C VAL A 759 37.11 7.83 -26.81
N TYR A 760 38.07 8.32 -26.01
CA TYR A 760 38.14 8.00 -24.58
C TYR A 760 36.94 8.53 -23.78
N ASN A 761 36.52 9.78 -24.04
CA ASN A 761 35.35 10.37 -23.37
C ASN A 761 34.07 9.59 -23.67
N VAL A 762 33.82 9.26 -24.95
CA VAL A 762 32.70 8.40 -25.37
C VAL A 762 32.78 7.04 -24.67
N GLY A 763 33.97 6.43 -24.64
CA GLY A 763 34.18 5.12 -24.06
C GLY A 763 33.81 5.03 -22.59
N ILE A 764 34.30 5.96 -21.77
CA ILE A 764 34.03 6.00 -20.32
C ILE A 764 32.54 6.28 -20.06
N MET A 765 31.97 7.28 -20.74
CA MET A 765 30.57 7.66 -20.54
C MET A 765 29.58 6.55 -20.94
N CYS A 766 29.87 5.78 -21.99
CA CYS A 766 29.05 4.64 -22.39
C CYS A 766 29.09 3.49 -21.38
N ILE A 767 30.24 3.20 -20.76
CA ILE A 767 30.35 2.17 -19.71
C ILE A 767 29.52 2.56 -18.48
N ILE A 768 29.71 3.79 -18.00
CA ILE A 768 29.00 4.30 -16.82
C ILE A 768 27.48 4.35 -17.08
N GLY A 769 27.06 4.88 -18.23
CA GLY A 769 25.64 4.96 -18.59
C GLY A 769 24.95 3.61 -18.70
N ALA A 770 25.62 2.60 -19.27
CA ALA A 770 25.08 1.24 -19.35
C ALA A 770 24.92 0.60 -17.95
N ALA A 771 25.95 0.72 -17.09
CA ALA A 771 25.92 0.15 -15.74
C ALA A 771 24.83 0.80 -14.87
N VAL A 772 24.74 2.13 -14.85
CA VAL A 772 23.77 2.84 -14.01
C VAL A 772 22.33 2.72 -14.53
N SER A 773 22.13 2.62 -15.84
CA SER A 773 20.81 2.36 -16.43
C SER A 773 20.24 0.98 -16.02
N PHE A 774 21.11 -0.02 -15.82
CA PHE A 774 20.68 -1.33 -15.30
C PHE A 774 20.28 -1.27 -13.82
N LEU A 775 21.02 -0.49 -13.01
CA LEU A 775 20.77 -0.33 -11.56
C LEU A 775 19.56 0.53 -11.21
N THR A 776 18.97 1.26 -12.17
CA THR A 776 17.92 2.27 -11.90
C THR A 776 16.55 1.95 -12.50
N ARG A 777 16.33 0.70 -12.96
CA ARG A 777 15.12 0.23 -13.65
C ARG A 777 13.79 0.59 -12.95
N ASP A 778 13.71 0.41 -11.63
CA ASP A 778 12.48 0.67 -10.85
C ASP A 778 12.14 2.17 -10.69
N GLN A 779 13.06 3.06 -11.07
CA GLN A 779 12.96 4.51 -10.89
C GLN A 779 13.02 5.24 -12.24
N PRO A 780 11.93 5.26 -13.03
CA PRO A 780 11.94 5.74 -14.42
C PRO A 780 12.40 7.20 -14.57
N ASN A 781 12.11 8.07 -13.58
CA ASN A 781 12.61 9.45 -13.56
C ASN A 781 14.15 9.51 -13.47
N VAL A 782 14.76 8.66 -12.64
CA VAL A 782 16.22 8.63 -12.43
C VAL A 782 16.91 8.00 -13.64
N GLN A 783 16.40 6.86 -14.13
CA GLN A 783 16.91 6.19 -15.32
C GLN A 783 16.88 7.12 -16.55
N PHE A 784 15.74 7.78 -16.81
CA PHE A 784 15.61 8.72 -17.94
C PHE A 784 16.57 9.90 -17.82
N CYS A 785 16.69 10.51 -16.63
CA CYS A 785 17.61 11.61 -16.38
C CYS A 785 19.07 11.22 -16.69
N ILE A 786 19.53 10.09 -16.16
CA ILE A 786 20.92 9.64 -16.30
C ILE A 786 21.22 9.27 -17.76
N VAL A 787 20.33 8.53 -18.44
CA VAL A 787 20.50 8.17 -19.86
C VAL A 787 20.55 9.42 -20.74
N ALA A 788 19.64 10.39 -20.52
CA ALA A 788 19.63 11.64 -21.27
C ALA A 788 20.91 12.46 -21.06
N LEU A 789 21.35 12.64 -19.81
CA LEU A 789 22.59 13.38 -19.49
C LEU A 789 23.82 12.73 -20.11
N VAL A 790 23.97 11.39 -20.02
CA VAL A 790 25.08 10.66 -20.64
C VAL A 790 25.13 10.91 -22.15
N ILE A 791 24.00 10.83 -22.86
CA ILE A 791 23.94 11.08 -24.31
C ILE A 791 24.26 12.55 -24.63
N ILE A 792 23.76 13.51 -23.84
CA ILE A 792 24.00 14.96 -24.02
C ILE A 792 25.47 15.30 -23.83
N PHE A 793 26.10 14.88 -22.72
CA PHE A 793 27.52 15.16 -22.46
C PHE A 793 28.44 14.46 -23.48
N CYS A 794 28.19 13.18 -23.77
CA CYS A 794 28.94 12.41 -24.76
C CYS A 794 28.92 13.08 -26.14
N SER A 795 27.75 13.52 -26.61
CA SER A 795 27.58 14.17 -27.91
C SER A 795 28.16 15.58 -27.94
N THR A 796 27.89 16.39 -26.90
CA THR A 796 28.38 17.78 -26.79
C THR A 796 29.90 17.84 -26.74
N ILE A 797 30.55 17.08 -25.86
CA ILE A 797 32.00 17.11 -25.68
C ILE A 797 32.70 16.66 -26.97
N THR A 798 32.18 15.62 -27.64
CA THR A 798 32.70 15.14 -28.94
C THR A 798 32.63 16.23 -30.02
N LEU A 799 31.50 16.91 -30.16
CA LEU A 799 31.36 18.01 -31.14
C LEU A 799 32.30 19.18 -30.80
N CYS A 800 32.38 19.59 -29.53
CA CYS A 800 33.26 20.66 -29.10
C CYS A 800 34.74 20.35 -29.36
N LEU A 801 35.24 19.19 -28.93
CA LEU A 801 36.63 18.77 -29.16
C LEU A 801 36.98 18.68 -30.65
N VAL A 802 36.07 18.14 -31.48
CA VAL A 802 36.33 17.95 -32.91
C VAL A 802 36.23 19.25 -33.72
N PHE A 803 35.37 20.21 -33.35
CA PHE A 803 35.10 21.39 -34.19
C PHE A 803 35.60 22.74 -33.64
N VAL A 804 35.64 22.97 -32.33
CA VAL A 804 36.05 24.27 -31.77
C VAL A 804 37.50 24.64 -32.12
N PRO A 805 38.51 23.74 -32.03
CA PRO A 805 39.88 24.07 -32.46
C PRO A 805 39.95 24.48 -33.95
N LYS A 806 39.12 23.88 -34.82
CA LYS A 806 39.07 24.21 -36.25
C LYS A 806 38.42 25.56 -36.50
N LEU A 807 37.36 25.88 -35.76
CA LEU A 807 36.66 27.16 -35.81
C LEU A 807 37.55 28.32 -35.36
N ILE A 808 38.25 28.16 -34.23
CA ILE A 808 39.22 29.15 -33.73
C ILE A 808 40.34 29.35 -34.76
N THR A 809 41.00 28.28 -35.20
CA THR A 809 42.10 28.35 -36.19
C THR A 809 41.71 29.12 -37.45
N LEU A 810 40.47 28.92 -37.95
CA LEU A 810 39.95 29.60 -39.15
C LEU A 810 39.51 31.05 -38.90
N ARG A 811 39.16 31.44 -37.67
CA ARG A 811 38.91 32.85 -37.31
C ARG A 811 40.21 33.64 -37.12
N THR A 812 41.20 33.05 -36.45
CA THR A 812 42.45 33.75 -36.09
C THR A 812 43.40 33.93 -37.28
N ASN A 813 43.35 33.05 -38.29
CA ASN A 813 44.27 33.09 -39.45
C ASN A 813 43.55 33.08 -40.82
N PRO A 814 42.87 34.17 -41.21
CA PRO A 814 42.28 34.27 -42.55
C PRO A 814 43.34 34.25 -43.67
N ASP A 815 44.48 34.93 -43.50
CA ASP A 815 45.42 35.21 -44.59
C ASP A 815 46.44 34.11 -44.93
N ALA A 816 46.45 33.00 -44.18
CA ALA A 816 47.23 31.82 -44.54
C ALA A 816 46.78 31.20 -45.88
N ALA A 817 45.52 31.46 -46.29
CA ALA A 817 45.01 31.15 -47.62
C ALA A 817 45.55 32.11 -48.70
N THR A 818 45.69 33.40 -48.37
CA THR A 818 46.08 34.48 -49.29
C THR A 818 47.55 34.36 -49.74
N GLN A 819 48.48 34.09 -48.81
CA GLN A 819 49.92 34.00 -49.13
C GLN A 819 50.24 32.93 -50.19
N ASN A 820 49.59 31.76 -50.12
CA ASN A 820 49.83 30.67 -51.07
C ASN A 820 49.43 31.06 -52.51
N LYS A 821 48.40 31.91 -52.67
CA LYS A 821 47.99 32.43 -53.98
C LYS A 821 49.01 33.42 -54.53
N ARG A 822 49.57 34.29 -53.68
CA ARG A 822 50.62 35.25 -54.05
C ARG A 822 51.92 34.52 -54.47
N LEU A 823 52.34 33.52 -53.70
CA LEU A 823 53.54 32.70 -53.99
C LEU A 823 53.45 31.91 -55.30
N GLN A 824 52.27 31.45 -55.72
CA GLN A 824 52.10 30.83 -57.04
C GLN A 824 52.22 31.85 -58.19
N ILE A 825 51.68 33.06 -58.04
CA ILE A 825 51.81 34.14 -59.03
C ILE A 825 53.29 34.52 -59.19
N THR A 826 54.00 34.78 -58.09
CA THR A 826 55.42 35.15 -58.13
C THR A 826 56.31 34.04 -58.72
N ARG A 827 55.95 32.76 -58.54
CA ARG A 827 56.71 31.64 -59.13
C ARG A 827 56.47 31.47 -60.65
N ASN A 828 55.35 31.94 -61.17
CA ASN A 828 55.08 31.91 -62.61
C ASN A 828 55.71 33.11 -63.34
N GLN A 829 55.61 34.34 -62.79
CA GLN A 829 56.26 35.52 -63.39
C GLN A 829 57.80 35.38 -63.47
N LYS A 830 58.42 34.76 -62.46
CA LYS A 830 59.89 34.57 -62.38
C LYS A 830 60.47 33.54 -63.37
N LYS A 831 59.77 33.27 -64.49
CA LYS A 831 60.24 32.44 -65.61
C LYS A 831 60.28 33.18 -66.96
N GLU A 832 59.76 34.41 -67.05
CA GLU A 832 59.76 35.20 -68.29
C GLU A 832 60.71 36.41 -68.21
N ASP A 833 60.74 37.14 -67.09
CA ASP A 833 61.52 38.38 -66.92
C ASP A 833 63.02 38.14 -66.63
N SER A 834 63.69 37.37 -67.49
CA SER A 834 65.13 37.08 -67.42
C SER A 834 65.94 37.80 -68.51
N LYS A 835 65.78 39.13 -68.61
CA LYS A 835 66.65 40.02 -69.41
C LYS A 835 66.67 41.44 -68.81
N THR A 836 67.83 42.11 -68.91
CA THR A 836 68.06 43.53 -68.62
C THR A 836 68.10 43.97 -67.14
N SER A 837 69.25 43.72 -66.52
CA SER A 837 70.12 44.67 -65.78
C SER A 837 69.57 45.81 -64.88
N THR A 838 70.17 45.90 -63.68
CA THR A 838 70.48 47.14 -62.89
C THR A 838 69.33 48.02 -62.35
N SER A 839 69.38 48.59 -61.13
CA SER A 839 70.32 48.47 -59.99
C SER A 839 69.71 49.08 -58.70
N VAL A 840 70.48 49.06 -57.59
CA VAL A 840 70.24 49.76 -56.30
C VAL A 840 69.10 49.25 -55.39
N THR A 841 69.45 48.47 -54.34
CA THR A 841 68.67 48.42 -53.07
C THR A 841 69.55 48.02 -51.86
N SER A 842 70.67 48.72 -51.65
CA SER A 842 71.63 48.44 -50.57
C SER A 842 71.23 49.03 -49.20
N VAL A 843 70.09 48.60 -48.65
CA VAL A 843 69.62 49.00 -47.29
C VAL A 843 69.13 47.81 -46.47
N ASN A 844 68.35 46.89 -47.05
CA ASN A 844 67.69 45.80 -46.31
C ASN A 844 68.62 44.64 -45.87
N GLN A 845 69.92 44.71 -46.15
CA GLN A 845 70.87 43.63 -45.89
C GLN A 845 71.53 43.70 -44.48
N ALA A 846 71.33 44.79 -43.74
CA ALA A 846 71.79 44.94 -42.36
C ALA A 846 70.82 44.36 -41.31
N SER A 847 69.55 44.14 -41.69
CA SER A 847 68.49 43.71 -40.75
C SER A 847 68.41 42.19 -40.58
N THR A 848 68.80 41.41 -41.60
CA THR A 848 68.73 39.94 -41.57
C THR A 848 69.89 39.31 -40.79
N SER A 849 71.11 39.83 -40.91
CA SER A 849 72.30 39.30 -40.23
C SER A 849 72.22 39.37 -38.70
N ARG A 850 71.59 40.43 -38.14
CA ARG A 850 71.30 40.50 -36.70
C ARG A 850 70.28 39.45 -36.24
N LEU A 851 69.32 39.08 -37.09
CA LEU A 851 68.31 38.08 -36.75
C LEU A 851 68.88 36.66 -36.73
N GLU A 852 69.73 36.33 -37.72
CA GLU A 852 70.46 35.05 -37.77
C GLU A 852 71.46 34.91 -36.60
N GLY A 853 72.15 36.00 -36.23
CA GLY A 853 72.99 36.05 -35.05
C GLY A 853 72.24 35.68 -33.77
N LEU A 854 71.11 36.36 -33.49
CA LEU A 854 70.27 36.09 -32.31
C LEU A 854 69.64 34.69 -32.32
N GLN A 855 69.34 34.12 -33.49
CA GLN A 855 68.88 32.73 -33.60
C GLN A 855 69.99 31.73 -33.26
N SER A 856 71.24 31.96 -33.69
CA SER A 856 72.36 31.09 -33.32
C SER A 856 72.66 31.16 -31.81
N GLU A 857 72.53 32.34 -31.19
CA GLU A 857 72.70 32.52 -29.76
C GLU A 857 71.59 31.87 -28.93
N ASN A 858 70.33 31.94 -29.36
CA ASN A 858 69.23 31.23 -28.69
C ASN A 858 69.42 29.70 -28.75
N HIS A 859 69.96 29.20 -29.86
CA HIS A 859 70.31 27.77 -29.99
C HIS A 859 71.49 27.39 -29.08
N ARG A 860 72.54 28.22 -29.01
CA ARG A 860 73.69 28.05 -28.10
C ARG A 860 73.27 28.04 -26.63
N LEU A 861 72.36 28.92 -26.21
CA LEU A 861 71.84 28.96 -24.84
C LEU A 861 70.99 27.72 -24.52
N ARG A 862 70.21 27.22 -25.48
CA ARG A 862 69.43 25.97 -25.30
C ARG A 862 70.31 24.75 -25.14
N MET A 863 71.41 24.64 -25.89
CA MET A 863 72.41 23.58 -25.70
C MET A 863 72.98 23.62 -24.27
N LYS A 864 73.37 24.80 -23.78
CA LYS A 864 73.87 24.97 -22.40
C LYS A 864 72.83 24.63 -21.33
N ILE A 865 71.55 24.91 -21.55
CA ILE A 865 70.50 24.51 -20.60
C ILE A 865 70.40 22.97 -20.52
N THR A 866 70.43 22.26 -21.66
CA THR A 866 70.45 20.78 -21.66
C THR A 866 71.78 20.15 -21.21
N GLU A 867 72.85 20.94 -21.15
CA GLU A 867 74.14 20.56 -20.56
C GLU A 867 74.05 20.67 -19.04
N LEU A 868 73.60 21.82 -18.51
CA LEU A 868 73.40 22.05 -17.08
C LEU A 868 72.29 21.17 -16.46
N ASP A 869 71.19 20.89 -17.15
CA ASP A 869 70.18 19.93 -16.68
C ASP A 869 70.79 18.54 -16.47
N LYS A 870 71.75 18.16 -17.32
CA LYS A 870 72.40 16.85 -17.26
C LYS A 870 73.48 16.81 -16.18
N ASP A 871 74.23 17.89 -15.99
CA ASP A 871 75.15 18.05 -14.84
C ASP A 871 74.35 18.01 -13.52
N LEU A 872 73.14 18.59 -13.48
CA LEU A 872 72.24 18.54 -12.33
C LEU A 872 71.69 17.12 -12.08
N GLU A 873 71.39 16.36 -13.14
CA GLU A 873 70.96 14.95 -13.07
C GLU A 873 72.11 14.05 -12.58
N GLU A 874 73.36 14.32 -13.00
CA GLU A 874 74.56 13.61 -12.52
C GLU A 874 74.91 13.95 -11.06
N VAL A 875 74.81 15.23 -10.66
CA VAL A 875 75.01 15.65 -9.26
C VAL A 875 73.90 15.12 -8.34
N THR A 876 72.65 15.03 -8.80
CA THR A 876 71.57 14.43 -7.99
C THR A 876 71.67 12.92 -7.90
N MET A 877 72.18 12.23 -8.92
CA MET A 877 72.57 10.80 -8.79
C MET A 877 73.71 10.61 -7.78
N GLN A 878 74.73 11.47 -7.77
CA GLN A 878 75.84 11.39 -6.80
C GLN A 878 75.40 11.70 -5.35
N LEU A 879 74.28 12.41 -5.15
CA LEU A 879 73.72 12.72 -3.83
C LEU A 879 72.75 11.65 -3.27
N GLN A 880 72.44 10.58 -4.03
CA GLN A 880 71.55 9.52 -3.57
C GLN A 880 72.26 8.28 -2.98
N ASP A 881 73.59 8.18 -3.09
CA ASP A 881 74.36 7.00 -2.66
C ASP A 881 75.30 7.29 -1.47
N THR A 882 74.73 7.79 -0.37
CA THR A 882 75.36 7.76 0.98
C THR A 882 74.31 7.54 2.07
N PRO A 883 74.57 6.71 3.10
CA PRO A 883 73.50 6.20 3.97
C PRO A 883 73.05 7.18 5.06
N GLU A 884 71.73 7.37 5.18
CA GLU A 884 71.14 8.17 6.25
C GLU A 884 71.40 7.59 7.65
N LYS A 885 71.84 8.47 8.55
CA LYS A 885 71.89 8.22 10.00
C LYS A 885 71.43 9.47 10.75
N THR A 886 70.13 9.59 11.01
CA THR A 886 69.57 10.13 12.28
C THR A 886 68.05 9.97 12.32
N THR A 887 67.49 9.77 13.51
CA THR A 887 66.05 9.88 13.76
C THR A 887 65.80 10.52 15.12
N TYR A 888 65.78 11.85 15.16
CA TYR A 888 65.40 12.64 16.34
C TYR A 888 64.55 13.85 15.92
N ILE A 889 63.23 13.61 15.82
CA ILE A 889 62.12 14.41 16.38
C ILE A 889 62.52 15.87 16.77
N LYS A 890 61.92 16.94 16.23
CA LYS A 890 60.53 17.35 16.53
C LYS A 890 59.97 18.48 15.60
N GLN A 891 58.81 18.20 14.99
CA GLN A 891 57.57 19.00 14.88
C GLN A 891 57.58 20.56 14.87
N ASN A 892 56.76 21.15 13.97
CA ASN A 892 56.36 22.57 13.80
C ASN A 892 57.45 23.51 13.22
N HIS A 893 57.13 24.65 12.59
CA HIS A 893 55.86 25.41 12.51
C HIS A 893 55.59 25.96 11.08
N TYR A 894 54.46 26.63 10.86
CA TYR A 894 54.03 27.19 9.56
C TYR A 894 54.00 28.74 9.63
N GLN A 895 54.15 29.41 8.48
CA GLN A 895 53.94 30.86 8.23
C GLN A 895 54.71 31.88 9.11
N GLU A 896 55.53 32.71 8.46
CA GLU A 896 55.23 34.16 8.36
C GLU A 896 55.99 34.84 7.21
N LEU A 897 55.24 35.49 6.30
CA LEU A 897 55.71 36.52 5.36
C LEU A 897 54.47 37.12 4.65
N ASN A 898 54.12 38.40 4.73
CA ASN A 898 54.58 39.48 5.62
C ASN A 898 53.36 40.05 6.35
N ASP A 899 53.60 40.86 7.38
CA ASP A 899 52.76 42.05 7.56
C ASP A 899 53.63 43.30 7.64
N ILE A 900 53.11 44.44 7.18
CA ILE A 900 53.84 45.70 7.15
C ILE A 900 53.59 46.47 8.43
N LEU A 901 54.68 46.73 9.16
CA LEU A 901 54.78 47.67 10.29
C LEU A 901 53.82 48.88 10.16
N ASN A 902 52.90 49.05 11.12
CA ASN A 902 53.18 49.92 12.28
C ASN A 902 52.04 50.07 13.30
N LEU A 903 52.47 50.21 14.57
CA LEU A 903 51.97 51.11 15.63
C LEU A 903 50.50 51.57 15.63
N GLY A 904 49.79 51.23 16.72
CA GLY A 904 48.58 51.94 17.18
C GLY A 904 48.06 51.33 18.49
N ASN A 905 47.88 52.13 19.54
CA ASN A 905 47.43 51.66 20.85
C ASN A 905 46.26 52.53 21.38
N PHE A 906 45.57 52.04 22.42
CA PHE A 906 44.52 52.71 23.22
C PHE A 906 43.07 52.78 22.68
N THR A 907 42.22 51.95 23.32
CA THR A 907 40.93 52.25 23.98
C THR A 907 39.66 52.74 23.25
N GLU A 908 38.56 52.08 23.65
CA GLU A 908 37.21 52.59 23.95
C GLU A 908 36.12 52.82 22.87
N SER A 909 34.88 52.61 23.37
CA SER A 909 33.58 53.12 22.88
C SER A 909 32.89 52.51 21.64
N THR A 910 31.88 51.68 21.95
CA THR A 910 30.46 51.77 21.48
C THR A 910 30.08 51.89 19.99
N ASP A 911 29.41 50.81 19.53
CA ASP A 911 28.06 50.78 18.93
C ASP A 911 27.88 50.66 17.38
N GLY A 912 26.76 50.03 16.97
CA GLY A 912 26.10 50.28 15.69
C GLY A 912 26.42 49.40 14.46
N GLY A 913 26.19 48.07 14.46
CA GLY A 913 26.34 47.28 13.22
C GLY A 913 25.83 45.82 13.22
N LYS A 914 24.60 45.57 12.77
CA LYS A 914 23.96 44.23 12.68
C LYS A 914 24.74 43.24 11.78
N ALA A 915 25.03 42.02 12.25
CA ALA A 915 24.49 40.75 11.70
C ALA A 915 25.15 39.46 12.27
N ILE A 916 24.28 38.56 12.71
CA ILE A 916 24.47 37.17 13.16
C ILE A 916 25.40 36.32 12.25
N LEU A 917 26.43 35.67 12.82
CA LEU A 917 26.40 34.22 13.12
C LEU A 917 27.49 33.79 14.13
N LYS A 918 27.09 32.94 15.09
CA LYS A 918 27.86 32.30 16.17
C LYS A 918 27.93 30.77 15.92
N ASN A 919 28.81 29.93 16.47
CA ASN A 919 30.14 30.06 17.12
C ASN A 919 30.62 28.63 17.53
N HIS A 920 31.89 28.48 17.95
CA HIS A 920 32.41 27.43 18.87
C HIS A 920 32.36 25.94 18.40
N LEU A 921 33.02 24.95 19.05
CA LEU A 921 33.90 24.94 20.25
C LEU A 921 35.26 24.25 19.96
N ASP A 922 36.36 24.94 20.30
CA ASP A 922 37.33 24.61 21.38
C ASP A 922 37.99 23.20 21.53
N GLN A 923 38.83 23.07 22.57
CA GLN A 923 39.91 22.09 22.74
C GLN A 923 39.68 21.08 23.90
N ASN A 924 40.49 20.00 23.90
CA ASN A 924 41.22 19.30 24.99
C ASN A 924 41.15 19.85 26.45
N PRO A 925 41.61 19.13 27.52
CA PRO A 925 42.34 17.82 27.58
C PRO A 925 42.02 16.87 28.78
N GLN A 926 42.67 15.68 28.89
CA GLN A 926 43.63 15.31 29.98
C GLN A 926 43.85 13.79 30.30
N LEU A 927 45.13 13.49 30.60
CA LEU A 927 45.75 12.52 31.54
C LEU A 927 45.52 10.97 31.53
N GLN A 928 46.65 10.26 31.26
CA GLN A 928 47.40 9.36 32.19
C GLN A 928 46.79 8.03 32.70
N TRP A 929 47.55 6.93 32.53
CA TRP A 929 47.72 5.78 33.48
C TRP A 929 49.05 5.05 33.17
N SER A 930 49.49 4.10 34.02
CA SER A 930 50.87 3.57 34.06
C SER A 930 50.99 2.06 34.35
N THR A 931 51.92 1.36 33.65
CA THR A 931 52.68 0.11 34.02
C THR A 931 51.92 -1.07 34.67
N THR A 932 52.00 -2.32 34.18
CA THR A 932 53.21 -3.19 34.18
C THR A 932 53.20 -4.37 33.18
N GLU A 933 54.40 -4.96 33.01
CA GLU A 933 54.89 -6.29 32.53
C GLU A 933 53.97 -7.55 32.40
N PRO A 934 54.43 -8.72 31.82
CA PRO A 934 55.27 -8.93 30.62
C PRO A 934 55.01 -10.23 29.77
N SER A 935 55.57 -10.26 28.55
CA SER A 935 56.22 -11.43 27.88
C SER A 935 55.47 -12.59 27.18
N ARG A 936 56.19 -13.10 26.15
CA ARG A 936 56.26 -14.46 25.55
C ARG A 936 55.25 -14.95 24.49
N THR A 937 55.84 -15.63 23.50
CA THR A 937 55.24 -16.24 22.30
C THR A 937 55.59 -17.72 22.20
N CYS A 938 54.70 -18.52 21.58
CA CYS A 938 54.86 -19.87 21.02
C CYS A 938 53.51 -20.24 20.36
N LYS A 939 53.40 -21.08 19.32
CA LYS A 939 54.37 -21.65 18.36
C LYS A 939 53.54 -22.35 17.26
N ASP A 940 53.99 -22.33 16.01
CA ASP A 940 53.59 -23.29 14.97
C ASP A 940 54.83 -23.83 14.24
N PRO A 941 54.82 -25.05 13.66
CA PRO A 941 56.04 -25.77 13.30
C PRO A 941 56.37 -25.72 11.79
N ILE A 942 57.45 -24.98 11.48
CA ILE A 942 58.62 -25.38 10.69
C ILE A 942 58.50 -26.74 9.94
N GLU A 943 58.63 -26.74 8.61
CA GLU A 943 59.84 -27.25 7.90
C GLU A 943 59.93 -26.71 6.46
N ASP A 944 61.17 -26.55 5.98
CA ASP A 944 61.57 -25.82 4.77
C ASP A 944 62.15 -26.77 3.68
N ILE A 945 62.67 -26.15 2.59
CA ILE A 945 63.87 -26.57 1.80
C ILE A 945 63.64 -26.92 0.30
N ASN A 946 64.51 -26.32 -0.52
CA ASN A 946 64.87 -26.57 -1.94
C ASN A 946 63.94 -26.12 -3.10
N SER A 947 64.39 -25.02 -3.71
CA SER A 947 64.30 -24.66 -5.14
C SER A 947 65.68 -24.95 -5.80
N PRO A 948 65.91 -24.91 -7.13
CA PRO A 948 65.02 -24.85 -8.32
C PRO A 948 65.24 -26.04 -9.31
N GLU A 949 64.59 -26.05 -10.49
CA GLU A 949 65.27 -26.00 -11.83
C GLU A 949 64.37 -26.30 -13.08
N HIS A 950 64.63 -25.52 -14.14
CA HIS A 950 64.59 -25.81 -15.60
C HIS A 950 63.39 -26.42 -16.40
N ILE A 951 63.07 -25.71 -17.52
CA ILE A 951 62.74 -26.21 -18.90
C ILE A 951 61.28 -26.58 -19.27
N GLN A 952 60.53 -25.54 -19.68
CA GLN A 952 60.10 -25.28 -21.07
C GLN A 952 59.37 -26.36 -21.92
N ARG A 953 58.07 -26.09 -22.19
CA ARG A 953 57.24 -26.39 -23.41
C ARG A 953 57.42 -27.72 -24.17
N ARG A 954 56.29 -28.43 -24.36
CA ARG A 954 55.79 -28.80 -25.71
C ARG A 954 54.26 -28.71 -25.82
N LEU A 955 53.77 -28.38 -27.02
CA LEU A 955 52.37 -28.55 -27.46
C LEU A 955 52.22 -29.92 -28.14
N SER A 956 51.03 -30.52 -28.07
CA SER A 956 50.34 -31.08 -29.27
C SER A 956 48.88 -31.46 -28.95
N LEU A 957 48.01 -31.38 -29.96
CA LEU A 957 46.63 -31.88 -29.92
C LEU A 957 46.59 -33.36 -30.34
N GLN A 958 45.53 -34.09 -29.95
CA GLN A 958 45.04 -35.20 -30.79
C GLN A 958 43.51 -35.41 -30.75
N LEU A 959 42.94 -35.49 -31.95
CA LEU A 959 41.60 -35.91 -32.43
C LEU A 959 41.89 -36.96 -33.56
N PRO A 960 40.96 -37.67 -34.26
CA PRO A 960 39.50 -37.49 -34.50
C PRO A 960 38.65 -38.53 -33.70
N ILE A 961 37.51 -39.17 -34.05
CA ILE A 961 36.64 -39.47 -35.24
C ILE A 961 35.18 -39.53 -34.70
N LEU A 962 34.08 -39.01 -35.27
CA LEU A 962 33.54 -38.68 -36.61
C LEU A 962 32.72 -39.80 -37.31
N HIS A 963 31.37 -39.72 -37.33
CA HIS A 963 30.58 -39.63 -38.59
C HIS A 963 29.04 -39.54 -38.44
N HIS A 964 28.46 -38.86 -39.44
CA HIS A 964 27.08 -38.90 -39.97
C HIS A 964 25.85 -38.43 -39.17
N ALA A 965 24.94 -37.80 -39.92
CA ALA A 965 23.63 -37.29 -39.54
C ALA A 965 22.65 -37.54 -40.70
N TYR A 966 21.34 -37.49 -40.44
CA TYR A 966 20.31 -37.21 -41.44
C TYR A 966 19.09 -36.53 -40.79
N LEU A 967 18.40 -35.69 -41.57
CA LEU A 967 17.17 -34.97 -41.23
C LEU A 967 16.20 -35.17 -42.40
N PRO A 968 14.87 -35.16 -42.19
CA PRO A 968 14.11 -34.09 -42.83
C PRO A 968 12.87 -33.55 -42.07
N SER A 969 12.80 -32.22 -42.11
CA SER A 969 11.65 -31.29 -42.01
C SER A 969 10.25 -31.72 -42.47
N ILE A 970 9.21 -31.05 -41.92
CA ILE A 970 8.28 -30.10 -42.61
C ILE A 970 7.28 -29.46 -41.59
N GLY A 971 6.74 -28.26 -41.88
CA GLY A 971 5.75 -27.52 -41.02
C GLY A 971 4.28 -27.76 -41.40
N GLY A 972 3.27 -26.97 -40.96
CA GLY A 972 3.22 -25.76 -40.12
C GLY A 972 1.80 -25.11 -40.15
N VAL A 973 1.72 -23.79 -39.90
CA VAL A 973 0.56 -22.87 -40.10
C VAL A 973 -0.48 -22.72 -38.97
N ASP A 974 -0.83 -21.45 -38.73
CA ASP A 974 -1.48 -20.80 -37.59
C ASP A 974 -3.02 -20.90 -37.41
N ALA A 975 -3.44 -20.65 -36.16
CA ALA A 975 -4.54 -19.78 -35.67
C ALA A 975 -5.98 -19.83 -36.23
N SER A 976 -6.95 -19.78 -35.30
CA SER A 976 -7.80 -18.58 -35.08
C SER A 976 -8.80 -18.75 -33.90
N CYS A 977 -9.27 -17.63 -33.33
CA CYS A 977 -10.24 -17.58 -32.24
C CYS A 977 -11.58 -17.02 -32.73
N VAL A 978 -12.72 -17.60 -32.33
CA VAL A 978 -14.06 -17.04 -32.55
C VAL A 978 -14.98 -17.34 -31.36
N SER A 979 -15.56 -16.28 -30.78
CA SER A 979 -16.74 -16.37 -29.88
C SER A 979 -18.03 -16.22 -30.70
N PRO A 980 -19.17 -16.73 -30.20
CA PRO A 980 -20.29 -15.78 -30.04
C PRO A 980 -21.15 -16.01 -28.79
N CYS A 981 -21.82 -14.94 -28.35
CA CYS A 981 -22.98 -15.02 -27.46
C CYS A 981 -24.24 -15.39 -28.27
N VAL A 982 -25.19 -16.13 -27.68
CA VAL A 982 -26.64 -15.94 -27.86
C VAL A 982 -27.43 -16.86 -26.91
N SER A 983 -28.60 -16.38 -26.46
CA SER A 983 -29.69 -17.13 -25.84
C SER A 983 -31.02 -16.48 -26.31
N PRO A 984 -32.23 -17.03 -26.06
CA PRO A 984 -32.58 -18.23 -25.27
C PRO A 984 -33.54 -19.21 -26.01
N THR A 985 -34.00 -20.27 -25.32
CA THR A 985 -35.39 -20.81 -25.25
C THR A 985 -35.45 -22.33 -24.99
N ALA A 986 -36.64 -22.82 -24.60
CA ALA A 986 -37.09 -24.21 -24.47
C ALA A 986 -36.62 -25.07 -23.26
N SER A 987 -37.60 -25.78 -22.71
CA SER A 987 -37.59 -26.71 -21.55
C SER A 987 -38.96 -27.44 -21.57
N PRO A 988 -39.23 -28.57 -20.86
CA PRO A 988 -38.37 -29.52 -20.13
C PRO A 988 -38.56 -31.00 -20.60
N ARG A 989 -37.85 -31.98 -19.98
CA ARG A 989 -38.47 -33.19 -19.37
C ARG A 989 -37.47 -34.20 -18.73
N HIS A 990 -37.79 -34.64 -17.50
CA HIS A 990 -37.48 -35.94 -16.82
C HIS A 990 -36.01 -36.42 -16.72
N ARG A 991 -35.46 -36.95 -15.60
CA ARG A 991 -36.02 -37.63 -14.41
C ARG A 991 -34.89 -37.85 -13.36
N HIS A 992 -35.26 -38.07 -12.09
CA HIS A 992 -34.34 -38.27 -10.95
C HIS A 992 -33.53 -39.58 -10.96
N VAL A 993 -32.30 -39.54 -10.42
CA VAL A 993 -31.74 -40.51 -9.44
C VAL A 993 -30.81 -39.76 -8.47
N PRO A 994 -30.90 -39.93 -7.13
CA PRO A 994 -29.93 -39.38 -6.18
C PRO A 994 -28.82 -40.40 -5.80
N PRO A 995 -27.59 -39.96 -5.47
CA PRO A 995 -26.53 -40.85 -4.99
C PRO A 995 -26.73 -41.22 -3.51
N SER A 996 -26.48 -42.49 -3.16
CA SER A 996 -26.61 -43.01 -1.80
C SER A 996 -25.29 -42.99 -1.04
N PHE A 997 -25.23 -42.26 0.09
CA PHE A 997 -24.10 -42.36 1.03
C PHE A 997 -24.28 -43.53 1.99
N ARG A 998 -23.28 -44.43 2.04
CA ARG A 998 -23.18 -45.46 3.08
C ARG A 998 -22.58 -44.87 4.35
N VAL A 999 -23.24 -45.07 5.49
CA VAL A 999 -22.63 -44.91 6.82
C VAL A 999 -21.92 -46.22 7.15
N MET A 1000 -20.67 -46.14 7.63
CA MET A 1000 -20.05 -47.25 8.37
C MET A 1000 -20.19 -46.97 9.87
N VAL A 1001 -20.57 -48.00 10.62
CA VAL A 1001 -20.64 -47.99 12.08
C VAL A 1001 -19.45 -48.78 12.62
N SER A 1002 -18.67 -48.15 13.49
CA SER A 1002 -17.67 -48.82 14.32
C SER A 1002 -17.96 -48.42 15.77
N GLY A 1003 -18.37 -49.38 16.59
CA GLY A 1003 -18.72 -49.13 17.99
C GLY A 1003 -17.69 -49.70 18.95
N LEU A 1004 -17.35 -48.90 19.97
CA LEU A 1004 -17.10 -49.33 21.35
C LEU A 1004 -17.29 -48.11 22.28
#